data_AF-A0A3R6NC58-F1
#
_entry.id   AF-A0A3R6NC58-F1
#
_cell.length_a   1.000
_cell.length_b   1.000
_cell.length_c   1.000
_cell.angle_alpha   90.00
_cell.angle_beta   90.00
_cell.angle_gamma   90.00
#
_symmetry.space_group_name_H-M   'P 1'
#
loop_
_entity.id
_entity.type
_entity.pdbx_description
1 polymer ?
#
loop_
_entity_poly.entity_id
_entity_poly.type
_entity_poly.pdbx_seq_one_letter_code
_entity_poly.pdbx_strand_id
1 'polypeptide(L)'
;MIAAGGSMTKIYYYLTGTYDLDSITYSAKRIGVDVTIKRLPEDLPKEELQEQIRQWEQEGAEIILCRGAAETRIMNMVSKAYVMGVNFSADSTIEILSGYQRLHPHFFEQKRRVLLISTKLLSVNVAVLKELFQVEVENLPTKTWFAEHHANEEDLDAYAATFDLVITGTHRVERMTKKGINAFYFPNSERDTFYNNFMIADIIAKSRRELKEKNAVIQSILDNSFNAILTLNQDGIILRGNGQLKRYFKENGEKLVGKNISDLMPDFNRELLKRLFVEQEEFYGEVAQFQDSMLIINGFPIYENGQIISGALNFEELRQIEKIEQRVKSELYNKGRIAKYTFQDIIGESESMKQTKHYAKEFARHSSNILLYGESGTGKELFAQSIHNESACKNGPFVAVNCGALPANLLESELFGYAAGSFTGASKNGKKGLIEQANQGTLFLDEISEMDPLGQVRLLRVLAEHTIVRVGDDKVIPVDVRIIAASNKNLKKLVEEGKFREDLYYRLNVLMLKIPALRERKGDVVRLTEYYLHHFGDLNKKHIELTEDAMQAMAEYPWTGNVRQLRNFCERLVIISMTRIVDREFVVRQLNDSFFDSVKDSSAGMVQKNPKQAEQMEAELPETKAVERKWSETKQSETKQLETEEHVVPQPPYHSVFSKADSEYDRILDALNRAHGNRGTAAEILGISKTSLWRRMKKFNISEKY
;
A
#
# COMPACT_ATOMS: atom_id res chain seq x y z
N MET A 1 -11.59 -9.83 28.70
CA MET A 1 -11.94 -8.55 29.33
C MET A 1 -11.05 -7.47 28.74
N ILE A 2 -11.54 -6.74 27.73
CA ILE A 2 -10.86 -5.53 27.23
C ILE A 2 -11.45 -4.38 28.04
N ALA A 3 -10.68 -3.83 28.97
CA ALA A 3 -11.00 -2.57 29.61
C ALA A 3 -10.96 -1.48 28.54
N ALA A 4 -12.12 -1.11 28.01
CA ALA A 4 -12.30 0.17 27.35
C ALA A 4 -12.09 1.25 28.43
N GLY A 5 -10.87 1.78 28.51
CA GLY A 5 -10.57 3.01 29.23
C GLY A 5 -11.23 4.18 28.53
N GLY A 6 -12.57 4.24 28.55
CA GLY A 6 -13.30 5.42 28.14
C GLY A 6 -13.11 6.48 29.22
N SER A 7 -12.53 7.62 28.86
CA SER A 7 -12.55 8.81 29.71
C SER A 7 -13.99 9.04 30.20
N MET A 8 -14.18 9.13 31.53
CA MET A 8 -15.47 9.51 32.11
C MET A 8 -15.86 10.88 31.54
N THR A 9 -17.14 11.04 31.23
CA THR A 9 -17.66 12.32 30.73
C THR A 9 -17.55 13.36 31.84
N LYS A 10 -16.88 14.47 31.55
CA LYS A 10 -16.72 15.59 32.48
C LYS A 10 -17.88 16.57 32.36
N ILE A 11 -18.70 16.62 33.39
CA ILE A 11 -19.88 17.47 33.49
C ILE A 11 -19.62 18.55 34.53
N TYR A 12 -19.77 19.81 34.14
CA TYR A 12 -19.69 20.93 35.07
C TYR A 12 -21.11 21.37 35.38
N TYR A 13 -21.52 21.27 36.65
CA TYR A 13 -22.85 21.68 37.07
C TYR A 13 -22.80 23.07 37.67
N TYR A 14 -23.30 24.06 36.91
CA TYR A 14 -23.43 25.44 37.36
C TYR A 14 -24.64 25.57 38.28
N LEU A 15 -24.36 25.79 39.57
CA LEU A 15 -25.32 25.83 40.64
C LEU A 15 -25.47 27.25 41.19
N THR A 16 -26.69 27.78 41.21
CA THR A 16 -26.99 29.13 41.74
C THR A 16 -27.69 29.14 43.10
N GLY A 17 -27.99 27.97 43.68
CA GLY A 17 -28.70 27.83 44.96
C GLY A 17 -28.26 26.62 45.80
N THR A 18 -28.95 26.35 46.90
CA THR A 18 -28.67 25.19 47.77
C THR A 18 -29.45 23.96 47.31
N TYR A 19 -28.73 22.89 46.95
CA TYR A 19 -29.32 21.62 46.48
C TYR A 19 -28.69 20.43 47.21
N ASP A 20 -29.40 19.30 47.20
CA ASP A 20 -28.93 18.04 47.76
C ASP A 20 -27.74 17.48 46.96
N LEU A 21 -26.55 17.63 47.54
CA LEU A 21 -25.30 17.13 46.98
C LEU A 21 -25.27 15.59 46.93
N ASP A 22 -26.01 14.92 47.81
CA ASP A 22 -26.01 13.46 47.88
C ASP A 22 -26.74 12.87 46.68
N SER A 23 -27.86 13.47 46.27
CA SER A 23 -28.59 13.08 45.05
C SER A 23 -27.77 13.27 43.78
N ILE A 24 -27.00 14.36 43.68
CA ILE A 24 -26.09 14.62 42.55
C ILE A 24 -24.97 13.55 42.52
N THR A 25 -24.31 13.35 43.66
CA THR A 25 -23.18 12.41 43.77
C THR A 25 -23.63 10.96 43.52
N TYR A 26 -24.79 10.58 44.05
CA TYR A 26 -25.39 9.26 43.83
C TYR A 26 -25.69 9.01 42.35
N SER A 27 -26.39 9.94 41.69
CA SER A 27 -26.75 9.80 40.28
C SER A 27 -25.51 9.84 39.37
N ALA A 28 -24.52 10.67 39.67
CA ALA A 28 -23.25 10.73 38.93
C ALA A 28 -22.49 9.40 39.00
N LYS A 29 -22.36 8.83 40.21
CA LYS A 29 -21.69 7.53 40.42
C LYS A 29 -22.42 6.38 39.73
N ARG A 30 -23.76 6.40 39.70
CA ARG A 30 -24.58 5.36 39.06
C ARG A 30 -24.46 5.36 37.54
N ILE A 31 -24.33 6.55 36.92
CA ILE A 31 -24.11 6.67 35.46
C ILE A 31 -22.62 6.47 35.10
N GLY A 32 -21.69 6.79 36.01
CA GLY A 32 -20.25 6.74 35.75
C GLY A 32 -19.73 8.02 35.07
N VAL A 33 -20.29 9.17 35.44
CA VAL A 33 -19.87 10.50 34.97
C VAL A 33 -19.09 11.24 36.07
N ASP A 34 -18.17 12.11 35.66
CA ASP A 34 -17.45 12.99 36.57
C ASP A 34 -18.17 14.34 36.63
N VAL A 35 -18.81 14.64 37.77
CA VAL A 35 -19.59 15.87 37.95
C VAL A 35 -18.85 16.81 38.89
N THR A 36 -18.38 17.94 38.35
CA THR A 36 -17.80 19.04 39.11
C THR A 36 -18.84 20.11 39.36
N ILE A 37 -19.16 20.36 40.63
CA ILE A 37 -20.14 21.39 41.02
C ILE A 37 -19.44 22.73 41.12
N LYS A 38 -19.92 23.73 40.37
CA LYS A 38 -19.42 25.10 40.39
C LYS A 38 -20.53 26.01 40.91
N ARG A 39 -20.35 26.52 42.14
CA ARG A 39 -21.28 27.45 42.78
C ARG A 39 -20.85 28.87 42.45
N LEU A 40 -21.66 29.60 41.68
CA LEU A 40 -21.45 31.02 41.44
C LEU A 40 -22.73 31.80 41.76
N PRO A 41 -22.62 33.05 42.26
CA PRO A 41 -23.76 33.91 42.52
C PRO A 41 -24.58 34.21 41.25
N GLU A 42 -25.89 34.46 41.40
CA GLU A 42 -26.75 34.85 40.26
C GLU A 42 -26.46 36.27 39.76
N ASP A 43 -25.90 37.15 40.58
CA ASP A 43 -25.58 38.54 40.27
C ASP A 43 -24.16 38.73 39.70
N LEU A 44 -23.42 37.65 39.45
CA LEU A 44 -22.03 37.74 38.98
C LEU A 44 -21.89 38.57 37.67
N PRO A 45 -20.96 39.54 37.58
CA PRO A 45 -20.75 40.31 36.36
C PRO A 45 -20.52 39.43 35.13
N LYS A 46 -21.03 39.88 33.98
CA LYS A 46 -21.00 39.12 32.72
C LYS A 46 -19.59 38.72 32.29
N GLU A 47 -18.63 39.62 32.48
CA GLU A 47 -17.22 39.43 32.11
C GLU A 47 -16.54 38.37 33.00
N GLU A 48 -16.77 38.43 34.31
CA GLU A 48 -16.24 37.43 35.27
C GLU A 48 -16.84 36.05 35.02
N LEU A 49 -18.15 35.97 34.74
CA LEU A 49 -18.81 34.71 34.40
C LEU A 49 -18.24 34.11 33.11
N GLN A 50 -17.94 34.92 32.10
CA GLN A 50 -17.34 34.46 30.85
C GLN A 50 -15.94 33.90 31.07
N GLU A 51 -15.14 34.51 31.96
CA GLU A 51 -13.81 34.01 32.28
C GLU A 51 -13.85 32.68 33.05
N GLN A 52 -14.79 32.54 34.00
CA GLN A 52 -15.03 31.26 34.67
C GLN A 52 -15.40 30.14 33.69
N ILE A 53 -16.28 30.43 32.73
CA ILE A 53 -16.67 29.46 31.69
C ILE A 53 -15.47 29.04 30.86
N ARG A 54 -14.63 29.99 30.41
CA ARG A 54 -13.40 29.67 29.67
C ARG A 54 -12.47 28.78 30.47
N GLN A 55 -12.30 29.05 31.77
CA GLN A 55 -11.51 28.21 32.65
C GLN A 55 -12.05 26.78 32.71
N TRP A 56 -13.37 26.61 32.83
CA TRP A 56 -13.99 25.28 32.84
C TRP A 56 -13.75 24.52 31.52
N GLU A 57 -13.82 25.20 30.38
CA GLU A 57 -13.51 24.61 29.07
C GLU A 57 -12.04 24.19 28.95
N GLN A 58 -11.11 24.93 29.57
CA GLN A 58 -9.69 24.57 29.63
C GLN A 58 -9.43 23.38 30.56
N GLU A 59 -10.17 23.27 31.67
CA GLU A 59 -10.15 22.11 32.59
C GLU A 59 -10.79 20.85 31.97
N GLY A 60 -11.44 20.99 30.82
CA GLY A 60 -11.99 19.89 30.03
C GLY A 60 -13.47 19.62 30.24
N ALA A 61 -14.26 20.63 30.61
CA ALA A 61 -15.72 20.52 30.66
C ALA A 61 -16.28 20.13 29.27
N GLU A 62 -16.95 18.99 29.16
CA GLU A 62 -17.62 18.54 27.93
C GLU A 62 -19.06 19.04 27.89
N ILE A 63 -19.75 18.96 29.03
CA ILE A 63 -21.13 19.43 29.23
C ILE A 63 -21.14 20.42 30.38
N ILE A 64 -21.81 21.55 30.20
CA ILE A 64 -22.16 22.47 31.28
C ILE A 64 -23.66 22.32 31.56
N LEU A 65 -24.00 21.67 32.66
CA LEU A 65 -25.38 21.56 33.13
C LEU A 65 -25.76 22.77 33.95
N CYS A 66 -26.99 23.27 33.79
CA CYS A 66 -27.50 24.42 34.53
C CYS A 66 -29.02 24.38 34.67
N ARG A 67 -29.59 25.15 35.60
CA ARG A 67 -31.05 25.24 35.82
C ARG A 67 -31.58 26.64 35.51
N GLY A 68 -32.86 26.72 35.14
CA GLY A 68 -33.58 28.00 35.07
C GLY A 68 -33.02 28.97 34.02
N ALA A 69 -32.93 30.25 34.39
CA ALA A 69 -32.47 31.32 33.52
C ALA A 69 -30.95 31.26 33.19
N ALA A 70 -30.18 30.49 33.95
CA ALA A 70 -28.74 30.33 33.75
C ALA A 70 -28.40 29.75 32.37
N GLU A 71 -29.22 28.84 31.84
CA GLU A 71 -29.04 28.24 30.50
C GLU A 71 -28.95 29.33 29.42
N THR A 72 -29.92 30.25 29.43
CA THR A 72 -29.99 31.32 28.42
C THR A 72 -28.86 32.34 28.61
N ARG A 73 -28.42 32.57 29.85
CA ARG A 73 -27.33 33.50 30.16
C ARG A 73 -25.99 33.02 29.62
N ILE A 74 -25.69 31.72 29.75
CA ILE A 74 -24.37 31.17 29.40
C ILE A 74 -24.29 30.58 27.99
N MET A 75 -25.43 30.25 27.36
CA MET A 75 -25.46 29.58 26.04
C MET A 75 -24.62 30.29 24.96
N ASN A 76 -24.59 31.63 24.98
CA ASN A 76 -23.82 32.43 24.01
C ASN A 76 -22.38 32.76 24.47
N MET A 77 -21.97 32.31 25.65
CA MET A 77 -20.63 32.56 26.22
C MET A 77 -19.67 31.37 26.03
N VAL A 78 -20.23 30.19 25.74
CA VAL A 78 -19.51 28.91 25.65
C VAL A 78 -19.00 28.68 24.22
N SER A 79 -17.79 28.15 24.08
CA SER A 79 -17.11 28.00 22.79
C SER A 79 -16.89 26.54 22.36
N LYS A 80 -16.74 25.63 23.33
CA LYS A 80 -16.35 24.23 23.16
C LYS A 80 -17.32 23.27 23.85
N ALA A 81 -17.74 23.57 25.07
CA ALA A 81 -18.65 22.72 25.83
C ALA A 81 -20.09 22.79 25.29
N TYR A 82 -20.93 21.81 25.61
CA TYR A 82 -22.36 21.89 25.34
C TYR A 82 -23.11 22.36 26.58
N VAL A 83 -23.90 23.43 26.46
CA VAL A 83 -24.78 23.89 27.55
C VAL A 83 -26.07 23.09 27.51
N MET A 84 -26.40 22.45 28.62
CA MET A 84 -27.62 21.68 28.78
C MET A 84 -28.40 22.20 30.00
N GLY A 85 -29.65 22.57 29.77
CA GLY A 85 -30.61 22.83 30.86
C GLY A 85 -31.04 21.53 31.51
N VAL A 86 -31.12 21.49 32.85
CA VAL A 86 -31.72 20.38 33.57
C VAL A 86 -33.22 20.40 33.35
N ASN A 87 -33.73 19.32 32.74
CA ASN A 87 -35.15 19.13 32.51
C ASN A 87 -35.74 18.21 33.58
N PHE A 88 -36.87 18.59 34.16
CA PHE A 88 -37.60 17.74 35.10
C PHE A 88 -38.25 16.58 34.36
N SER A 89 -38.16 15.38 34.94
CA SER A 89 -38.86 14.21 34.41
C SER A 89 -40.35 14.24 34.75
N ALA A 90 -41.13 13.43 34.02
CA ALA A 90 -42.52 13.20 34.36
C ALA A 90 -42.67 12.59 35.76
N ASP A 91 -41.77 11.66 36.11
CA ASP A 91 -41.74 11.02 37.42
C ASP A 91 -41.53 12.04 38.54
N SER A 92 -40.61 12.99 38.39
CA SER A 92 -40.42 14.05 39.39
C SER A 92 -41.67 14.92 39.55
N THR A 93 -42.42 15.17 38.47
CA THR A 93 -43.69 15.91 38.55
C THR A 93 -44.73 15.12 39.35
N ILE A 94 -44.85 13.81 39.08
CA ILE A 94 -45.75 12.89 39.81
C ILE A 94 -45.33 12.78 41.28
N GLU A 95 -44.04 12.71 41.59
CA GLU A 95 -43.53 12.65 42.95
C GLU A 95 -43.79 13.94 43.73
N ILE A 96 -43.68 15.11 43.10
CA ILE A 96 -44.01 16.40 43.74
C ILE A 96 -45.51 16.44 44.07
N LEU A 97 -46.37 16.05 43.12
CA LEU A 97 -47.82 15.98 43.34
C LEU A 97 -48.19 14.98 44.44
N SER A 98 -47.60 13.78 44.39
CA SER A 98 -47.80 12.73 45.41
C SER A 98 -47.26 13.14 46.78
N GLY A 99 -46.15 13.89 46.81
CA GLY A 99 -45.60 14.52 48.01
C GLY A 99 -46.58 15.51 48.61
N TYR A 100 -47.16 16.38 47.79
CA TYR A 100 -48.17 17.33 48.22
C TYR A 100 -49.43 16.64 48.76
N GLN A 101 -49.92 15.61 48.05
CA GLN A 101 -51.07 14.82 48.50
C GLN A 101 -50.84 14.15 49.86
N ARG A 102 -49.64 13.64 50.11
CA ARG A 102 -49.30 13.05 51.41
C ARG A 102 -49.31 14.08 52.55
N LEU A 103 -48.87 15.31 52.27
CA LEU A 103 -48.87 16.40 53.25
C LEU A 103 -50.28 17.01 53.43
N HIS A 104 -51.13 16.93 52.40
CA HIS A 104 -52.47 17.48 52.37
C HIS A 104 -53.51 16.45 51.83
N PRO A 105 -53.87 15.42 52.63
CA PRO A 105 -54.69 14.30 52.16
C PRO A 105 -56.04 14.69 51.56
N HIS A 106 -56.68 15.73 52.12
CA HIS A 106 -58.00 16.20 51.71
C HIS A 106 -57.98 17.19 50.53
N PHE A 107 -56.81 17.64 50.07
CA PHE A 107 -56.72 18.67 49.04
C PHE A 107 -57.32 18.22 47.70
N PHE A 108 -57.08 16.96 47.33
CA PHE A 108 -57.50 16.36 46.06
C PHE A 108 -58.90 15.72 46.11
N GLU A 109 -59.64 15.84 47.22
CA GLU A 109 -61.01 15.32 47.34
C GLU A 109 -62.05 16.17 46.59
N GLN A 110 -61.67 17.39 46.20
CA GLN A 110 -62.48 18.29 45.38
C GLN A 110 -61.75 18.58 44.07
N LYS A 111 -62.51 18.94 43.03
CA LYS A 111 -61.91 19.33 41.74
C LYS A 111 -61.12 20.63 41.90
N ARG A 112 -59.79 20.53 41.88
CA ARG A 112 -58.85 21.67 42.00
C ARG A 112 -58.15 21.98 40.68
N ARG A 113 -57.73 23.22 40.50
CA ARG A 113 -56.89 23.69 39.39
C ARG A 113 -55.43 23.77 39.86
N VAL A 114 -54.54 23.06 39.17
CA VAL A 114 -53.11 23.00 39.47
C VAL A 114 -52.31 23.57 38.30
N LEU A 115 -51.44 24.54 38.58
CA LEU A 115 -50.54 25.13 37.60
C LEU A 115 -49.13 24.57 37.77
N LEU A 116 -48.58 23.97 36.72
CA LEU A 116 -47.17 23.56 36.65
C LEU A 116 -46.38 24.65 35.93
N ILE A 117 -45.43 25.28 36.60
CA ILE A 117 -44.60 26.35 36.04
C ILE A 117 -43.15 25.86 35.88
N SER A 118 -42.66 25.87 34.65
CA SER A 118 -41.29 25.47 34.29
C SER A 118 -40.66 26.42 33.27
N THR A 119 -39.35 26.31 33.02
CA THR A 119 -38.68 27.12 31.97
C THR A 119 -39.10 26.68 30.57
N LYS A 120 -39.18 25.36 30.35
CA LYS A 120 -39.59 24.69 29.11
C LYS A 120 -40.77 23.79 29.41
N LEU A 121 -41.58 23.48 28.41
CA LEU A 121 -42.76 22.64 28.58
C LEU A 121 -42.35 21.30 29.19
N LEU A 122 -42.99 20.92 30.31
CA LEU A 122 -42.70 19.63 30.93
C LEU A 122 -43.19 18.49 30.03
N SER A 123 -42.38 17.45 29.87
CA SER A 123 -42.72 16.25 29.10
C SER A 123 -43.67 15.34 29.90
N VAL A 124 -44.84 15.87 30.28
CA VAL A 124 -45.88 15.17 31.04
C VAL A 124 -47.19 15.13 30.27
N ASN A 125 -47.89 14.01 30.36
CA ASN A 125 -49.26 13.92 29.84
C ASN A 125 -50.23 14.50 30.88
N VAL A 126 -50.68 15.72 30.63
CA VAL A 126 -51.62 16.46 31.49
C VAL A 126 -52.95 15.71 31.68
N ALA A 127 -53.41 14.96 30.66
CA ALA A 127 -54.63 14.16 30.77
C ALA A 127 -54.47 13.01 31.79
N VAL A 128 -53.30 12.35 31.79
CA VAL A 128 -52.98 11.30 32.78
C VAL A 128 -52.90 11.89 34.18
N LEU A 129 -52.27 13.06 34.35
CA LEU A 129 -52.22 13.73 35.67
C LEU A 129 -53.63 14.11 36.15
N LYS A 130 -54.50 14.56 35.24
CA LYS A 130 -55.89 14.88 35.53
C LYS A 130 -56.68 13.67 36.03
N GLU A 131 -56.47 12.50 35.43
CA GLU A 131 -57.11 11.26 35.87
C GLU A 131 -56.53 10.74 37.20
N LEU A 132 -55.20 10.73 37.34
CA LEU A 132 -54.52 10.19 38.52
C LEU A 132 -54.80 10.99 39.80
N PHE A 133 -54.81 12.32 39.72
CA PHE A 133 -54.94 13.22 40.88
C PHE A 133 -56.30 13.92 40.95
N GLN A 134 -57.23 13.65 40.02
CA GLN A 134 -58.56 14.27 39.95
C GLN A 134 -58.54 15.81 39.89
N VAL A 135 -57.57 16.38 39.19
CA VAL A 135 -57.35 17.84 39.09
C VAL A 135 -57.31 18.34 37.66
N GLU A 136 -57.67 19.60 37.45
CA GLU A 136 -57.38 20.29 36.19
C GLU A 136 -55.95 20.80 36.24
N VAL A 137 -55.09 20.22 35.42
CA VAL A 137 -53.67 20.58 35.37
C VAL A 137 -53.42 21.46 34.16
N GLU A 138 -52.65 22.53 34.34
CA GLU A 138 -52.13 23.36 33.26
C GLU A 138 -50.59 23.38 33.32
N ASN A 139 -49.93 23.21 32.17
CA ASN A 139 -48.48 23.14 32.06
C ASN A 139 -47.97 24.40 31.34
N LEU A 140 -47.37 25.32 32.09
CA LEU A 140 -46.99 26.66 31.65
C LEU A 140 -45.46 26.80 31.47
N PRO A 141 -44.96 26.82 30.23
CA PRO A 141 -43.57 27.14 29.92
C PRO A 141 -43.31 28.65 29.96
N THR A 142 -42.59 29.11 30.98
CA THR A 142 -42.31 30.54 31.18
C THR A 142 -41.53 31.21 30.04
N LYS A 143 -40.63 30.47 29.34
CA LYS A 143 -39.85 31.04 28.24
C LYS A 143 -40.71 31.52 27.07
N THR A 144 -41.73 30.74 26.68
CA THR A 144 -42.65 31.11 25.60
C THR A 144 -43.73 32.04 26.13
N TRP A 145 -44.25 31.78 27.34
CA TRP A 145 -45.33 32.57 27.92
C TRP A 145 -44.97 34.05 28.08
N PHE A 146 -43.79 34.38 28.62
CA PHE A 146 -43.35 35.78 28.74
C PHE A 146 -43.20 36.48 27.39
N ALA A 147 -42.70 35.76 26.38
CA ALA A 147 -42.52 36.32 25.04
C ALA A 147 -43.87 36.59 24.34
N GLU A 148 -44.83 35.67 24.47
CA GLU A 148 -46.15 35.75 23.84
C GLU A 148 -47.05 36.81 24.52
N HIS A 149 -46.95 36.96 25.84
CA HIS A 149 -47.83 37.84 26.60
C HIS A 149 -47.20 39.19 26.94
N HIS A 150 -45.95 39.44 26.52
CA HIS A 150 -45.15 40.60 26.93
C HIS A 150 -45.19 40.85 28.45
N ALA A 151 -45.19 39.76 29.21
CA ALA A 151 -45.48 39.72 30.63
C ALA A 151 -44.20 39.68 31.47
N ASN A 152 -44.29 40.10 32.73
CA ASN A 152 -43.21 40.04 33.71
C ASN A 152 -43.53 39.05 34.85
N GLU A 153 -42.62 38.91 35.80
CA GLU A 153 -42.80 38.00 36.95
C GLU A 153 -43.98 38.38 37.87
N GLU A 154 -44.44 39.64 37.87
CA GLU A 154 -45.66 40.05 38.60
C GLU A 154 -46.93 39.60 37.88
N ASP A 155 -46.97 39.72 36.56
CA ASP A 155 -48.07 39.21 35.74
C ASP A 155 -48.20 37.68 35.88
N LEU A 156 -47.07 36.97 35.95
CA LEU A 156 -47.04 35.53 36.20
C LEU A 156 -47.61 35.19 37.59
N ASP A 157 -47.24 35.95 38.62
CA ASP A 157 -47.77 35.75 39.97
C ASP A 157 -49.29 36.02 40.02
N ALA A 158 -49.78 37.05 39.32
CA ALA A 158 -51.20 37.34 39.21
C ALA A 158 -51.98 36.22 38.50
N TYR A 159 -51.42 35.65 37.42
CA TYR A 159 -52.00 34.49 36.74
C TYR A 159 -51.99 33.25 37.64
N ALA A 160 -50.88 32.98 38.32
CA ALA A 160 -50.71 31.85 39.22
C ALA A 160 -51.68 31.89 40.42
N ALA A 161 -52.06 33.09 40.88
CA ALA A 161 -53.07 33.26 41.94
C ALA A 161 -54.48 32.77 41.56
N THR A 162 -54.76 32.51 40.28
CA THR A 162 -56.05 31.96 39.81
C THR A 162 -56.17 30.43 39.97
N PHE A 163 -55.13 29.77 40.47
CA PHE A 163 -55.05 28.32 40.66
C PHE A 163 -55.03 27.96 42.16
N ASP A 164 -55.54 26.78 42.49
CA ASP A 164 -55.58 26.28 43.87
C ASP A 164 -54.20 25.82 44.36
N LEU A 165 -53.32 25.40 43.45
CA LEU A 165 -51.95 24.96 43.73
C LEU A 165 -51.03 25.32 42.56
N VAL A 166 -49.84 25.81 42.88
CA VAL A 166 -48.80 26.13 41.90
C VAL A 166 -47.58 25.27 42.19
N ILE A 167 -47.16 24.43 41.25
CA ILE A 167 -45.91 23.68 41.32
C ILE A 167 -44.86 24.43 40.53
N THR A 168 -43.81 24.89 41.22
CA THR A 168 -42.74 25.68 40.60
C THR A 168 -41.43 25.53 41.36
N GLY A 169 -40.32 26.05 40.82
CA GLY A 169 -39.01 25.96 41.46
C GLY A 169 -38.94 26.72 42.79
N THR A 170 -38.00 26.32 43.65
CA THR A 170 -37.80 26.83 45.03
C THR A 170 -37.82 28.36 45.16
N HIS A 171 -37.08 29.07 44.32
CA HIS A 171 -37.02 30.54 44.34
C HIS A 171 -38.40 31.19 44.12
N ARG A 172 -39.20 30.63 43.18
CA ARG A 172 -40.56 31.14 42.93
C ARG A 172 -41.52 30.75 44.05
N VAL A 173 -41.36 29.58 44.66
CA VAL A 173 -42.16 29.18 45.84
C VAL A 173 -41.98 30.19 46.97
N GLU A 174 -40.76 30.54 47.34
CA GLU A 174 -40.52 31.52 48.40
C GLU A 174 -41.17 32.88 48.12
N ARG A 175 -41.10 33.35 46.86
CA ARG A 175 -41.72 34.60 46.43
C ARG A 175 -43.25 34.53 46.43
N MET A 176 -43.82 33.48 45.86
CA MET A 176 -45.27 33.29 45.70
C MET A 176 -45.96 33.07 47.05
N THR A 177 -45.34 32.30 47.96
CA THR A 177 -45.86 32.08 49.31
C THR A 177 -45.92 33.38 50.13
N LYS A 178 -44.93 34.29 49.97
CA LYS A 178 -44.97 35.63 50.59
C LYS A 178 -46.14 36.48 50.10
N LYS A 179 -46.65 36.21 48.89
CA LYS A 179 -47.83 36.87 48.30
C LYS A 179 -49.14 36.13 48.57
N GLY A 180 -49.12 35.07 49.39
CA GLY A 180 -50.31 34.27 49.72
C GLY A 180 -50.73 33.26 48.66
N ILE A 181 -49.92 33.04 47.62
CA ILE A 181 -50.17 32.03 46.60
C ILE A 181 -49.71 30.67 47.13
N ASN A 182 -50.58 29.64 47.03
CA ASN A 182 -50.25 28.28 47.44
C ASN A 182 -49.27 27.64 46.45
N ALA A 183 -47.97 27.85 46.67
CA ALA A 183 -46.90 27.33 45.84
C ALA A 183 -46.12 26.21 46.55
N PHE A 184 -45.74 25.17 45.80
CA PHE A 184 -45.09 23.99 46.35
C PHE A 184 -43.97 23.45 45.44
N TYR A 185 -42.93 22.93 46.09
CA TYR A 185 -41.85 22.18 45.46
C TYR A 185 -41.35 21.11 46.43
N PHE A 186 -41.13 19.89 45.95
CA PHE A 186 -40.64 18.79 46.77
C PHE A 186 -39.18 18.42 46.39
N PRO A 187 -38.18 18.71 47.26
CA PRO A 187 -36.75 18.57 46.93
C PRO A 187 -36.26 17.12 46.75
N ASN A 188 -36.90 16.13 47.37
CA ASN A 188 -36.42 14.73 47.34
C ASN A 188 -36.69 14.00 46.03
N SER A 189 -37.34 14.65 45.05
CA SER A 189 -37.66 14.09 43.73
C SER A 189 -36.53 14.21 42.70
N GLU A 190 -35.36 14.68 43.12
CA GLU A 190 -34.30 15.11 42.20
C GLU A 190 -33.36 13.98 41.75
N ARG A 191 -33.37 12.80 42.41
CA ARG A 191 -32.48 11.69 42.04
C ARG A 191 -32.71 11.22 40.61
N ASP A 192 -33.96 10.98 40.24
CA ASP A 192 -34.32 10.51 38.90
C ASP A 192 -34.20 11.62 37.86
N THR A 193 -34.47 12.87 38.23
CA THR A 193 -34.17 14.03 37.39
C THR A 193 -32.66 14.11 37.09
N PHE A 194 -31.79 14.04 38.09
CA PHE A 194 -30.34 14.06 37.87
C PHE A 194 -29.86 12.82 37.10
N TYR A 195 -30.40 11.64 37.41
CA TYR A 195 -30.07 10.41 36.70
C TYR A 195 -30.36 10.54 35.20
N ASN A 196 -31.56 10.99 34.83
CA ASN A 196 -31.96 11.16 33.44
C ASN A 196 -31.12 12.25 32.73
N ASN A 197 -30.86 13.38 33.39
CA ASN A 197 -30.08 14.45 32.79
C ASN A 197 -28.60 14.06 32.63
N PHE A 198 -28.00 13.35 33.59
CA PHE A 198 -26.62 12.86 33.47
C PHE A 198 -26.51 11.77 32.40
N MET A 199 -27.51 10.89 32.28
CA MET A 199 -27.56 9.91 31.19
C MET A 199 -27.59 10.60 29.82
N ILE A 200 -28.48 11.58 29.62
CA ILE A 200 -28.56 12.34 28.37
C ILE A 200 -27.26 13.12 28.11
N ALA A 201 -26.71 13.78 29.14
CA ALA A 201 -25.44 14.50 29.04
C ALA A 201 -24.28 13.57 28.62
N ASP A 202 -24.21 12.37 29.20
CA ASP A 202 -23.22 11.35 28.84
C ASP A 202 -23.38 10.87 27.39
N ILE A 203 -24.61 10.61 26.94
CA ILE A 203 -24.90 10.24 25.55
C ILE A 203 -24.46 11.35 24.59
N ILE A 204 -24.80 12.62 24.88
CA ILE A 204 -24.41 13.77 24.05
C ILE A 204 -22.89 13.91 24.00
N ALA A 205 -22.21 13.81 25.14
CA ALA A 205 -20.76 13.93 25.21
C ALA A 205 -20.07 12.83 24.43
N LYS A 206 -20.49 11.56 24.60
CA LYS A 206 -19.98 10.42 23.85
C LYS A 206 -20.20 10.57 22.35
N SER A 207 -21.41 10.96 21.93
CA SER A 207 -21.72 11.20 20.52
C SER A 207 -20.85 12.31 19.91
N ARG A 208 -20.63 13.40 20.63
CA ARG A 208 -19.72 14.49 20.20
C ARG A 208 -18.27 14.02 20.10
N ARG A 209 -17.80 13.20 21.05
CA ARG A 209 -16.46 12.59 21.00
C ARG A 209 -16.30 11.71 19.76
N GLU A 210 -17.25 10.79 19.54
CA GLU A 210 -17.24 9.90 18.38
C GLU A 210 -17.29 10.69 17.06
N LEU A 211 -18.12 11.73 16.97
CA LEU A 211 -18.19 12.60 15.79
C LEU A 211 -16.86 13.34 15.56
N LYS A 212 -16.22 13.82 16.63
CA LYS A 212 -14.92 14.49 16.55
C LYS A 212 -13.82 13.52 16.12
N GLU A 213 -13.81 12.31 16.66
CA GLU A 213 -12.87 11.24 16.27
C GLU A 213 -13.06 10.84 14.81
N LYS A 214 -14.30 10.58 14.37
CA LYS A 214 -14.61 10.29 12.96
C LYS A 214 -14.15 11.42 12.04
N ASN A 215 -14.44 12.67 12.39
CA ASN A 215 -13.98 13.82 11.61
C ASN A 215 -12.45 13.94 11.57
N ALA A 216 -11.76 13.64 12.67
CA ALA A 216 -10.30 13.64 12.71
C ALA A 216 -9.70 12.52 11.85
N VAL A 217 -10.32 11.33 11.84
CA VAL A 217 -9.93 10.22 10.96
C VAL A 217 -10.13 10.61 9.49
N ILE A 218 -11.29 11.17 9.13
CA ILE A 218 -11.56 11.64 7.77
C ILE A 218 -10.53 12.68 7.35
N GLN A 219 -10.23 13.67 8.20
CA GLN A 219 -9.22 14.67 7.89
C GLN A 219 -7.82 14.08 7.74
N SER A 220 -7.44 13.14 8.61
CA SER A 220 -6.16 12.45 8.49
C SER A 220 -6.03 11.64 7.19
N ILE A 221 -7.10 10.97 6.75
CA ILE A 221 -7.14 10.27 5.46
C ILE A 221 -6.99 11.26 4.30
N LEU A 222 -7.70 12.39 4.35
CA LEU A 222 -7.60 13.42 3.34
C LEU A 222 -6.19 14.04 3.29
N ASP A 223 -5.60 14.38 4.43
CA ASP A 223 -4.26 14.99 4.51
C ASP A 223 -3.13 14.03 4.12
N ASN A 224 -3.27 12.74 4.40
CA ASN A 224 -2.29 11.71 3.99
C ASN A 224 -2.55 11.16 2.58
N SER A 225 -3.62 11.58 1.91
CA SER A 225 -3.80 11.30 0.48
C SER A 225 -2.64 11.93 -0.29
N PHE A 226 -2.17 11.26 -1.34
CA PHE A 226 -1.15 11.81 -2.25
C PHE A 226 -1.70 12.96 -3.10
N ASN A 227 -3.01 12.92 -3.33
CA ASN A 227 -3.75 13.78 -4.23
C ASN A 227 -4.22 15.05 -3.52
N ALA A 228 -4.24 16.18 -4.24
CA ALA A 228 -4.91 17.36 -3.72
C ALA A 228 -6.40 17.25 -3.97
N ILE A 229 -7.16 17.39 -2.89
CA ILE A 229 -8.62 17.22 -2.91
C ILE A 229 -9.23 18.49 -2.36
N LEU A 230 -10.18 19.05 -3.09
CA LEU A 230 -11.04 20.13 -2.61
C LEU A 230 -12.50 19.82 -2.88
N THR A 231 -13.36 20.40 -2.06
CA THR A 231 -14.81 20.33 -2.21
C THR A 231 -15.36 21.73 -2.41
N LEU A 232 -16.41 21.84 -3.21
CA LEU A 232 -17.01 23.12 -3.59
C LEU A 232 -18.54 23.02 -3.65
N ASN A 233 -19.21 24.17 -3.59
CA ASN A 233 -20.66 24.27 -3.78
C ASN A 233 -21.02 24.51 -5.27
N GLN A 234 -22.32 24.61 -5.57
CA GLN A 234 -22.84 24.82 -6.93
C GLN A 234 -22.32 26.09 -7.61
N ASP A 235 -21.95 27.11 -6.83
CA ASP A 235 -21.40 28.39 -7.33
C ASP A 235 -19.87 28.35 -7.53
N GLY A 236 -19.21 27.22 -7.27
CA GLY A 236 -17.76 27.08 -7.34
C GLY A 236 -17.02 27.62 -6.12
N ILE A 237 -17.72 27.91 -5.02
CA ILE A 237 -17.11 28.35 -3.76
C ILE A 237 -16.52 27.14 -3.03
N ILE A 238 -15.24 27.23 -2.67
CA ILE A 238 -14.52 26.17 -1.96
C ILE A 238 -15.06 26.03 -0.54
N LEU A 239 -15.53 24.83 -0.20
CA LEU A 239 -16.06 24.47 1.12
C LEU A 239 -14.97 23.93 2.04
N ARG A 240 -14.13 23.03 1.52
CA ARG A 240 -13.01 22.42 2.23
C ARG A 240 -11.92 21.97 1.27
N GLY A 241 -10.72 21.77 1.81
CA GLY A 241 -9.61 21.20 1.07
C GLY A 241 -8.54 20.60 1.98
N ASN A 242 -7.85 19.58 1.49
CA ASN A 242 -6.79 18.90 2.25
C ASN A 242 -5.45 19.67 2.22
N GLY A 243 -4.50 19.28 3.06
CA GLY A 243 -3.18 19.90 3.15
C GLY A 243 -2.35 19.81 1.86
N GLN A 244 -2.65 18.88 0.97
CA GLN A 244 -1.93 18.72 -0.30
C GLN A 244 -2.15 19.88 -1.27
N LEU A 245 -3.26 20.64 -1.12
CA LEU A 245 -3.53 21.84 -1.92
C LEU A 245 -2.44 22.91 -1.78
N LYS A 246 -1.70 22.93 -0.66
CA LYS A 246 -0.60 23.85 -0.44
C LYS A 246 0.50 23.74 -1.50
N ARG A 247 0.68 22.55 -2.08
CA ARG A 247 1.64 22.31 -3.17
C ARG A 247 1.34 23.15 -4.40
N TYR A 248 0.05 23.40 -4.66
CA TYR A 248 -0.42 24.08 -5.86
C TYR A 248 -0.75 25.54 -5.55
N PHE A 249 -1.63 25.79 -4.57
CA PHE A 249 -2.14 27.12 -4.28
C PHE A 249 -1.23 27.95 -3.35
N LYS A 250 -0.13 27.38 -2.85
CA LYS A 250 0.81 27.99 -1.88
C LYS A 250 0.16 28.49 -0.58
N GLU A 251 -1.11 28.16 -0.36
CA GLU A 251 -1.91 28.44 0.81
C GLU A 251 -2.44 27.13 1.42
N ASN A 252 -2.70 27.11 2.74
CA ASN A 252 -3.35 25.96 3.37
C ASN A 252 -4.83 25.90 2.95
N GLY A 253 -5.40 24.69 2.89
CA GLY A 253 -6.80 24.47 2.53
C GLY A 253 -7.79 25.35 3.33
N GLU A 254 -7.52 25.61 4.61
CA GLU A 254 -8.33 26.50 5.46
C GLU A 254 -8.42 27.95 4.94
N LYS A 255 -7.38 28.48 4.30
CA LYS A 255 -7.36 29.84 3.73
C LYS A 255 -8.03 29.92 2.36
N LEU A 256 -8.24 28.78 1.72
CA LEU A 256 -8.93 28.67 0.43
C LEU A 256 -10.45 28.61 0.60
N VAL A 257 -10.94 28.22 1.79
CA VAL A 257 -12.36 28.17 2.09
C VAL A 257 -13.01 29.54 1.87
N GLY A 258 -14.12 29.56 1.13
CA GLY A 258 -14.87 30.77 0.79
C GLY A 258 -14.40 31.50 -0.48
N LYS A 259 -13.27 31.11 -1.08
CA LYS A 259 -12.83 31.63 -2.38
C LYS A 259 -13.51 30.88 -3.52
N ASN A 260 -13.68 31.52 -4.68
CA ASN A 260 -14.17 30.86 -5.89
C ASN A 260 -13.04 30.12 -6.60
N ILE A 261 -13.28 28.89 -7.05
CA ILE A 261 -12.29 28.08 -7.76
C ILE A 261 -11.87 28.70 -9.11
N SER A 262 -12.80 29.35 -9.81
CA SER A 262 -12.52 29.99 -11.11
C SER A 262 -11.62 31.23 -10.98
N ASP A 263 -11.61 31.88 -9.81
CA ASP A 263 -10.67 32.99 -9.54
C ASP A 263 -9.24 32.48 -9.33
N LEU A 264 -9.12 31.27 -8.77
CA LEU A 264 -7.82 30.65 -8.52
C LEU A 264 -7.28 29.95 -9.77
N MET A 265 -8.15 29.29 -10.53
CA MET A 265 -7.83 28.55 -11.73
C MET A 265 -8.80 28.94 -12.87
N PRO A 266 -8.45 29.95 -13.69
CA PRO A 266 -9.31 30.46 -14.75
C PRO A 266 -9.71 29.42 -15.81
N ASP A 267 -8.83 28.44 -16.05
CA ASP A 267 -9.09 27.29 -16.93
C ASP A 267 -10.20 26.37 -16.38
N PHE A 268 -10.50 26.46 -15.08
CA PHE A 268 -11.69 25.84 -14.49
C PHE A 268 -12.94 26.65 -14.86
N ASN A 269 -13.47 26.33 -16.03
CA ASN A 269 -14.60 27.06 -16.61
C ASN A 269 -15.95 26.65 -15.98
N ARG A 270 -17.00 27.42 -16.32
CA ARG A 270 -18.37 27.15 -15.88
C ARG A 270 -18.94 25.84 -16.43
N GLU A 271 -18.37 25.28 -17.49
CA GLU A 271 -18.85 24.02 -18.08
C GLU A 271 -18.55 22.84 -17.14
N LEU A 272 -17.38 22.82 -16.49
CA LEU A 272 -17.05 21.79 -15.51
C LEU A 272 -17.97 21.83 -14.27
N LEU A 273 -18.36 23.02 -13.83
CA LEU A 273 -19.37 23.18 -12.75
C LEU A 273 -20.74 22.67 -13.20
N LYS A 274 -21.14 22.98 -14.44
CA LYS A 274 -22.42 22.53 -15.01
C LYS A 274 -22.46 21.00 -15.12
N ARG A 275 -21.38 20.37 -15.59
CA ARG A 275 -21.24 18.91 -15.62
C ARG A 275 -21.44 18.29 -14.24
N LEU A 276 -20.78 18.81 -13.22
CA LEU A 276 -20.88 18.28 -11.85
C LEU A 276 -22.26 18.45 -11.21
N PHE A 277 -22.85 19.65 -11.29
CA PHE A 277 -24.03 19.96 -10.49
C PHE A 277 -25.36 19.90 -11.24
N VAL A 278 -25.35 20.18 -12.55
CA VAL A 278 -26.56 20.19 -13.38
C VAL A 278 -26.72 18.85 -14.08
N GLU A 279 -25.67 18.37 -14.74
CA GLU A 279 -25.68 17.12 -15.51
C GLU A 279 -25.40 15.90 -14.63
N GLN A 280 -24.89 16.13 -13.41
CA GLN A 280 -24.56 15.10 -12.43
C GLN A 280 -23.52 14.08 -12.95
N GLU A 281 -22.64 14.56 -13.82
CA GLU A 281 -21.65 13.75 -14.51
C GLU A 281 -20.33 13.77 -13.74
N GLU A 282 -19.73 12.59 -13.58
CA GLU A 282 -18.32 12.46 -13.20
C GLU A 282 -17.43 12.71 -14.41
N PHE A 283 -16.35 13.45 -14.24
CA PHE A 283 -15.38 13.67 -15.31
C PHE A 283 -13.97 13.29 -14.87
N TYR A 284 -13.19 12.81 -15.83
CA TYR A 284 -11.86 12.28 -15.60
C TYR A 284 -10.90 12.82 -16.66
N GLY A 285 -9.68 13.17 -16.25
CA GLY A 285 -8.62 13.50 -17.18
C GLY A 285 -8.68 14.91 -17.76
N GLU A 286 -9.47 15.82 -17.19
CA GLU A 286 -9.54 17.20 -17.69
C GLU A 286 -8.21 17.91 -17.42
N VAL A 287 -7.59 18.44 -18.47
CA VAL A 287 -6.28 19.07 -18.36
C VAL A 287 -6.46 20.58 -18.25
N ALA A 288 -5.87 21.17 -17.22
CA ALA A 288 -5.83 22.62 -17.04
C ALA A 288 -4.39 23.10 -16.82
N GLN A 289 -4.06 24.25 -17.40
CA GLN A 289 -2.82 24.94 -17.10
C GLN A 289 -3.01 25.70 -15.78
N PHE A 290 -2.15 25.42 -14.80
CA PHE A 290 -2.15 26.14 -13.54
C PHE A 290 -0.74 26.61 -13.20
N GLN A 291 -0.51 27.92 -13.30
CA GLN A 291 0.82 28.52 -13.18
C GLN A 291 1.80 27.83 -14.17
N ASP A 292 2.92 27.30 -13.68
CA ASP A 292 3.97 26.65 -14.49
C ASP A 292 3.79 25.11 -14.64
N SER A 293 2.66 24.57 -14.17
CA SER A 293 2.37 23.12 -14.18
C SER A 293 1.07 22.81 -14.91
N MET A 294 1.04 21.66 -15.58
CA MET A 294 -0.20 21.08 -16.12
C MET A 294 -0.81 20.16 -15.07
N LEU A 295 -2.05 20.43 -14.71
CA LEU A 295 -2.82 19.63 -13.76
C LEU A 295 -3.87 18.81 -14.51
N ILE A 296 -4.04 17.57 -14.08
CA ILE A 296 -5.17 16.72 -14.40
C ILE A 296 -6.20 16.89 -13.28
N ILE A 297 -7.44 17.14 -13.66
CA ILE A 297 -8.57 17.36 -12.78
C ILE A 297 -9.57 16.24 -12.99
N ASN A 298 -9.95 15.60 -11.89
CA ASN A 298 -11.07 14.66 -11.86
C ASN A 298 -12.16 15.22 -10.95
N GLY A 299 -13.41 15.15 -11.38
CA GLY A 299 -14.55 15.75 -10.69
C GLY A 299 -15.63 14.71 -10.36
N PHE A 300 -16.15 14.78 -9.14
CA PHE A 300 -17.18 13.86 -8.64
C PHE A 300 -18.28 14.63 -7.89
N PRO A 301 -19.57 14.44 -8.20
CA PRO A 301 -20.67 14.94 -7.37
C PRO A 301 -20.79 14.14 -6.07
N ILE A 302 -21.05 14.85 -4.97
CA ILE A 302 -21.29 14.29 -3.63
C ILE A 302 -22.79 14.37 -3.33
N TYR A 303 -23.38 13.23 -2.97
CA TYR A 303 -24.80 13.10 -2.72
C TYR A 303 -25.13 12.88 -1.24
N GLU A 304 -26.25 13.43 -0.81
CA GLU A 304 -26.93 13.09 0.43
C GLU A 304 -28.43 12.90 0.15
N ASN A 305 -29.00 11.76 0.53
CA ASN A 305 -30.41 11.43 0.29
C ASN A 305 -30.87 11.59 -1.18
N GLY A 306 -29.97 11.32 -2.14
CA GLY A 306 -30.26 11.43 -3.57
C GLY A 306 -30.20 12.86 -4.14
N GLN A 307 -29.81 13.84 -3.34
CA GLN A 307 -29.58 15.22 -3.79
C GLN A 307 -28.08 15.54 -3.75
N ILE A 308 -27.59 16.29 -4.73
CA ILE A 308 -26.21 16.75 -4.74
C ILE A 308 -26.03 17.85 -3.69
N ILE A 309 -25.14 17.60 -2.73
CA ILE A 309 -24.80 18.55 -1.67
C ILE A 309 -23.49 19.29 -1.94
N SER A 310 -22.57 18.71 -2.74
CA SER A 310 -21.26 19.30 -3.03
C SER A 310 -20.62 18.61 -4.25
N GLY A 311 -19.56 19.19 -4.80
CA GLY A 311 -18.68 18.56 -5.77
C GLY A 311 -17.27 18.41 -5.20
N ALA A 312 -16.62 17.27 -5.42
CA ALA A 312 -15.22 17.04 -5.12
C ALA A 312 -14.38 17.16 -6.39
N LEU A 313 -13.25 17.85 -6.28
CA LEU A 313 -12.21 17.89 -7.30
C LEU A 313 -10.93 17.27 -6.77
N ASN A 314 -10.32 16.42 -7.58
CA ASN A 314 -8.99 15.86 -7.38
C ASN A 314 -8.02 16.48 -8.40
N PHE A 315 -6.85 16.90 -7.94
CA PHE A 315 -5.77 17.46 -8.77
C PHE A 315 -4.52 16.60 -8.70
N GLU A 316 -4.00 16.25 -9.87
CA GLU A 316 -2.76 15.51 -10.06
C GLU A 316 -1.87 16.22 -11.07
N GLU A 317 -0.55 16.27 -10.83
CA GLU A 317 0.38 16.88 -11.77
C GLU A 317 0.76 15.90 -12.88
N LEU A 318 0.61 16.30 -14.14
CA LEU A 318 0.89 15.43 -15.30
C LEU A 318 2.33 14.85 -15.27
N ARG A 319 3.31 15.66 -14.88
CA ARG A 319 4.73 15.23 -14.77
C ARG A 319 4.95 14.10 -13.76
N GLN A 320 4.13 14.01 -12.71
CA GLN A 320 4.25 12.93 -11.72
C GLN A 320 3.71 11.62 -12.27
N ILE A 321 2.63 11.68 -13.05
CA ILE A 321 2.09 10.53 -13.76
C ILE A 321 3.12 10.01 -14.76
N GLU A 322 3.74 10.90 -15.55
CA GLU A 322 4.83 10.52 -16.47
C GLU A 322 6.00 9.86 -15.75
N LYS A 323 6.41 10.36 -14.57
CA LYS A 323 7.48 9.75 -13.77
C LYS A 323 7.10 8.38 -13.20
N ILE A 324 5.87 8.21 -12.73
CA ILE A 324 5.36 6.93 -12.24
C ILE A 324 5.25 5.95 -13.40
N GLU A 325 4.73 6.37 -14.54
CA GLU A 325 4.65 5.56 -15.74
C GLU A 325 6.05 5.15 -16.22
N GLN A 326 7.01 6.09 -16.24
CA GLN A 326 8.41 5.78 -16.53
C GLN A 326 9.01 4.83 -15.50
N ARG A 327 8.65 4.94 -14.21
CA ARG A 327 9.13 4.05 -13.15
C ARG A 327 8.51 2.66 -13.25
N VAL A 328 7.22 2.55 -13.53
CA VAL A 328 6.51 1.28 -13.77
C VAL A 328 7.05 0.62 -15.03
N LYS A 329 7.20 1.39 -16.12
CA LYS A 329 7.91 0.96 -17.32
C LYS A 329 9.33 0.52 -16.97
N SER A 330 10.05 1.23 -16.10
CA SER A 330 11.40 0.85 -15.62
C SER A 330 11.46 -0.42 -14.77
N GLU A 331 10.45 -0.67 -13.94
CA GLU A 331 10.34 -1.91 -13.16
C GLU A 331 9.95 -3.10 -14.04
N LEU A 332 9.18 -2.87 -15.11
CA LEU A 332 8.94 -3.85 -16.17
C LEU A 332 10.18 -4.01 -17.08
N TYR A 333 10.94 -2.94 -17.36
CA TYR A 333 12.19 -2.92 -18.13
C TYR A 333 13.28 -3.72 -17.42
N ASN A 334 13.37 -3.63 -16.09
CA ASN A 334 14.37 -4.33 -15.28
C ASN A 334 14.08 -5.83 -15.09
N LYS A 335 12.89 -6.30 -15.47
CA LYS A 335 12.52 -7.74 -15.43
C LYS A 335 12.66 -8.45 -16.79
N GLY A 336 13.15 -7.77 -17.84
CA GLY A 336 13.42 -8.39 -19.15
C GLY A 336 12.17 -8.80 -19.94
N ARG A 337 11.05 -8.08 -19.78
CA ARG A 337 9.73 -8.46 -20.34
C ARG A 337 9.23 -7.58 -21.49
N ILE A 338 10.06 -6.65 -21.99
CA ILE A 338 9.72 -5.73 -23.08
C ILE A 338 10.90 -5.69 -24.07
N ALA A 339 10.61 -5.70 -25.37
CA ALA A 339 11.61 -5.57 -26.42
C ALA A 339 12.10 -4.11 -26.50
N LYS A 340 13.40 -3.90 -26.30
CA LYS A 340 14.06 -2.58 -26.27
C LYS A 340 14.46 -2.11 -27.66
N TYR A 341 14.81 -3.03 -28.54
CA TYR A 341 15.42 -2.72 -29.83
C TYR A 341 14.43 -2.78 -30.98
N THR A 342 14.64 -1.92 -31.95
CA THR A 342 13.92 -1.82 -33.21
C THR A 342 14.90 -2.05 -34.37
N PHE A 343 14.36 -2.19 -35.59
CA PHE A 343 15.19 -2.33 -36.79
C PHE A 343 16.13 -1.13 -37.04
N GLN A 344 15.86 0.03 -36.41
CA GLN A 344 16.73 1.21 -36.50
C GLN A 344 18.01 1.05 -35.67
N ASP A 345 17.96 0.26 -34.59
CA ASP A 345 19.11 -0.01 -33.72
C ASP A 345 20.09 -1.02 -34.35
N ILE A 346 19.68 -1.72 -35.41
CA ILE A 346 20.55 -2.63 -36.15
C ILE A 346 21.39 -1.82 -37.15
N ILE A 347 22.65 -1.57 -36.81
CA ILE A 347 23.57 -0.79 -37.66
C ILE A 347 24.12 -1.66 -38.78
N GLY A 348 24.04 -1.16 -40.02
CA GLY A 348 24.55 -1.80 -41.23
C GLY A 348 23.71 -1.45 -42.47
N GLU A 349 24.41 -1.18 -43.57
CA GLU A 349 23.86 -0.77 -44.87
C GLU A 349 24.31 -1.66 -46.03
N SER A 350 25.13 -2.68 -45.76
CA SER A 350 25.47 -3.71 -46.73
C SER A 350 24.21 -4.34 -47.33
N GLU A 351 24.29 -4.77 -48.59
CA GLU A 351 23.16 -5.37 -49.31
C GLU A 351 22.62 -6.61 -48.58
N SER A 352 23.51 -7.45 -48.05
CA SER A 352 23.14 -8.63 -47.26
C SER A 352 22.38 -8.24 -45.98
N MET A 353 22.78 -7.17 -45.29
CA MET A 353 22.09 -6.67 -44.10
C MET A 353 20.74 -6.04 -44.44
N LYS A 354 20.65 -5.26 -45.53
CA LYS A 354 19.38 -4.67 -46.01
C LYS A 354 18.36 -5.74 -46.35
N GLN A 355 18.76 -6.79 -47.07
CA GLN A 355 17.91 -7.93 -47.39
C GLN A 355 17.48 -8.68 -46.11
N THR A 356 18.41 -8.90 -45.17
CA THR A 356 18.08 -9.56 -43.89
C THR A 356 17.04 -8.76 -43.10
N LYS A 357 17.18 -7.43 -43.00
CA LYS A 357 16.19 -6.54 -42.37
C LYS A 357 14.85 -6.58 -43.11
N HIS A 358 14.85 -6.60 -44.43
CA HIS A 358 13.63 -6.68 -45.23
C HIS A 358 12.86 -7.97 -44.93
N TYR A 359 13.51 -9.14 -45.01
CA TYR A 359 12.87 -10.42 -44.67
C TYR A 359 12.40 -10.47 -43.22
N ALA A 360 13.18 -9.94 -42.28
CA ALA A 360 12.77 -9.89 -40.86
C ALA A 360 11.49 -9.06 -40.66
N LYS A 361 11.33 -7.94 -41.38
CA LYS A 361 10.11 -7.12 -41.36
C LYS A 361 8.91 -7.86 -41.97
N GLU A 362 9.11 -8.56 -43.08
CA GLU A 362 8.04 -9.38 -43.67
C GLU A 362 7.63 -10.51 -42.72
N PHE A 363 8.59 -11.19 -42.08
CA PHE A 363 8.30 -12.24 -41.10
C PHE A 363 7.56 -11.69 -39.86
N ALA A 364 7.85 -10.44 -39.45
CA ALA A 364 7.18 -9.82 -38.30
C ALA A 364 5.66 -9.69 -38.47
N ARG A 365 5.18 -9.54 -39.72
CA ARG A 365 3.75 -9.41 -40.06
C ARG A 365 2.94 -10.70 -39.87
N HIS A 366 3.61 -11.84 -39.84
CA HIS A 366 2.98 -13.14 -39.66
C HIS A 366 3.11 -13.64 -38.22
N SER A 367 2.20 -14.51 -37.77
CA SER A 367 2.25 -15.12 -36.43
C SER A 367 3.11 -16.40 -36.37
N SER A 368 3.63 -16.86 -37.51
CA SER A 368 4.42 -18.09 -37.60
C SER A 368 5.72 -18.03 -36.78
N ASN A 369 6.20 -19.21 -36.39
CA ASN A 369 7.46 -19.38 -35.69
C ASN A 369 8.64 -18.98 -36.58
N ILE A 370 9.63 -18.33 -35.98
CA ILE A 370 10.83 -17.87 -36.70
C ILE A 370 12.06 -18.54 -36.10
N LEU A 371 12.91 -19.10 -36.96
CA LEU A 371 14.24 -19.58 -36.61
C LEU A 371 15.30 -18.60 -37.11
N LEU A 372 15.98 -17.94 -36.17
CA LEU A 372 17.12 -17.08 -36.41
C LEU A 372 18.40 -17.92 -36.42
N TYR A 373 19.03 -18.05 -37.58
CA TYR A 373 20.28 -18.78 -37.74
C TYR A 373 21.44 -17.82 -38.00
N GLY A 374 22.49 -17.91 -37.19
CA GLY A 374 23.70 -17.10 -37.41
C GLY A 374 24.73 -17.29 -36.31
N GLU A 375 25.99 -17.00 -36.63
CA GLU A 375 27.13 -17.14 -35.72
C GLU A 375 26.95 -16.34 -34.42
N SER A 376 27.73 -16.69 -33.39
CA SER A 376 27.72 -15.95 -32.13
C SER A 376 28.18 -14.50 -32.36
N GLY A 377 27.52 -13.56 -31.70
CA GLY A 377 27.84 -12.13 -31.81
C GLY A 377 27.33 -11.42 -33.07
N THR A 378 26.47 -12.04 -33.90
CA THR A 378 25.89 -11.43 -35.11
C THR A 378 24.70 -10.49 -34.86
N GLY A 379 24.12 -10.51 -33.64
CA GLY A 379 22.98 -9.68 -33.25
C GLY A 379 21.61 -10.37 -33.28
N LYS A 380 21.53 -11.70 -33.09
CA LYS A 380 20.25 -12.46 -33.13
C LYS A 380 19.18 -11.90 -32.20
N GLU A 381 19.55 -11.48 -30.99
CA GLU A 381 18.62 -10.88 -30.03
C GLU A 381 18.05 -9.52 -30.51
N LEU A 382 18.89 -8.68 -31.15
CA LEU A 382 18.43 -7.42 -31.76
C LEU A 382 17.35 -7.68 -32.81
N PHE A 383 17.54 -8.71 -33.64
CA PHE A 383 16.55 -9.14 -34.63
C PHE A 383 15.27 -9.66 -33.96
N ALA A 384 15.37 -10.51 -32.95
CA ALA A 384 14.19 -11.04 -32.24
C ALA A 384 13.34 -9.92 -31.62
N GLN A 385 13.97 -8.96 -30.94
CA GLN A 385 13.29 -7.81 -30.35
C GLN A 385 12.68 -6.89 -31.42
N SER A 386 13.41 -6.65 -32.52
CA SER A 386 12.91 -5.84 -33.64
C SER A 386 11.70 -6.47 -34.32
N ILE A 387 11.72 -7.79 -34.53
CA ILE A 387 10.61 -8.55 -35.09
C ILE A 387 9.38 -8.45 -34.19
N HIS A 388 9.55 -8.58 -32.87
CA HIS A 388 8.44 -8.41 -31.92
C HIS A 388 7.83 -7.00 -32.01
N ASN A 389 8.67 -5.96 -32.00
CA ASN A 389 8.23 -4.57 -32.04
C ASN A 389 7.50 -4.18 -33.35
N GLU A 390 7.79 -4.88 -34.44
CA GLU A 390 7.13 -4.68 -35.75
C GLU A 390 5.88 -5.59 -35.92
N SER A 391 5.59 -6.48 -34.95
CA SER A 391 4.52 -7.46 -35.08
C SER A 391 3.15 -7.01 -34.54
N ALA A 392 2.12 -7.81 -34.81
CA ALA A 392 0.79 -7.61 -34.25
C ALA A 392 0.75 -7.72 -32.70
N CYS A 393 1.66 -8.51 -32.10
CA CYS A 393 1.75 -8.69 -30.65
C CYS A 393 2.78 -7.76 -29.98
N LYS A 394 3.15 -6.64 -30.62
CA LYS A 394 4.09 -5.63 -30.08
C LYS A 394 3.70 -5.03 -28.73
N ASN A 395 2.41 -5.04 -28.39
CA ASN A 395 1.91 -4.55 -27.10
C ASN A 395 1.92 -5.65 -26.02
N GLY A 396 2.18 -6.90 -26.41
CA GLY A 396 2.31 -8.04 -25.51
C GLY A 396 3.72 -8.16 -24.91
N PRO A 397 3.92 -9.09 -23.96
CA PRO A 397 5.23 -9.29 -23.35
C PRO A 397 6.25 -9.86 -24.34
N PHE A 398 7.51 -9.42 -24.24
CA PHE A 398 8.65 -10.06 -24.89
C PHE A 398 9.50 -10.75 -23.82
N VAL A 399 9.50 -12.08 -23.79
CA VAL A 399 10.23 -12.86 -22.80
C VAL A 399 11.41 -13.54 -23.47
N ALA A 400 12.64 -13.20 -23.08
CA ALA A 400 13.85 -13.82 -23.59
C ALA A 400 14.43 -14.84 -22.61
N VAL A 401 14.82 -16.00 -23.13
CA VAL A 401 15.44 -17.09 -22.36
C VAL A 401 16.62 -17.61 -23.14
N ASN A 402 17.79 -17.66 -22.51
CA ASN A 402 18.95 -18.35 -23.05
C ASN A 402 18.96 -19.80 -22.53
N CYS A 403 18.81 -20.76 -23.43
CA CYS A 403 18.74 -22.19 -23.11
C CYS A 403 20.07 -22.78 -22.64
N GLY A 404 21.21 -22.16 -22.99
CA GLY A 404 22.55 -22.59 -22.56
C GLY A 404 23.00 -22.01 -21.21
N ALA A 405 22.33 -20.96 -20.71
CA ALA A 405 22.76 -20.24 -19.50
C ALA A 405 22.37 -20.93 -18.18
N LEU A 406 21.41 -21.86 -18.21
CA LEU A 406 20.87 -22.52 -17.02
C LEU A 406 21.05 -24.04 -17.10
N PRO A 407 21.29 -24.73 -15.97
CA PRO A 407 21.21 -26.19 -15.92
C PRO A 407 19.83 -26.69 -16.35
N ALA A 408 19.76 -27.86 -17.02
CA ALA A 408 18.54 -28.38 -17.63
C ALA A 408 17.32 -28.40 -16.67
N ASN A 409 17.49 -28.93 -15.46
CA ASN A 409 16.40 -28.97 -14.46
C ASN A 409 15.89 -27.57 -14.07
N LEU A 410 16.79 -26.58 -14.01
CA LEU A 410 16.42 -25.21 -13.68
C LEU A 410 15.73 -24.56 -14.88
N LEU A 411 16.26 -24.73 -16.09
CA LEU A 411 15.66 -24.26 -17.33
C LEU A 411 14.22 -24.76 -17.49
N GLU A 412 13.98 -26.05 -17.21
CA GLU A 412 12.64 -26.65 -17.26
C GLU A 412 11.69 -25.98 -16.25
N SER A 413 12.13 -25.81 -15.01
CA SER A 413 11.33 -25.17 -13.96
C SER A 413 11.06 -23.68 -14.22
N GLU A 414 11.98 -22.98 -14.91
CA GLU A 414 11.81 -21.60 -15.34
C GLU A 414 10.86 -21.48 -16.53
N LEU A 415 11.03 -22.29 -17.57
CA LEU A 415 10.22 -22.23 -18.80
C LEU A 415 8.77 -22.63 -18.54
N PHE A 416 8.55 -23.77 -17.89
CA PHE A 416 7.23 -24.38 -17.72
C PHE A 416 6.58 -24.07 -16.37
N GLY A 417 7.35 -23.57 -15.40
CA GLY A 417 6.86 -23.36 -14.04
C GLY A 417 6.75 -24.68 -13.26
N TYR A 418 6.36 -24.58 -11.99
CA TYR A 418 6.25 -25.73 -11.11
C TYR A 418 5.11 -25.57 -10.09
N ALA A 419 4.49 -26.69 -9.72
CA ALA A 419 3.46 -26.74 -8.68
C ALA A 419 4.06 -26.70 -7.27
N ALA A 420 3.24 -26.33 -6.27
CA ALA A 420 3.68 -26.32 -4.89
C ALA A 420 4.15 -27.72 -4.44
N GLY A 421 5.37 -27.83 -3.93
CA GLY A 421 5.92 -29.10 -3.44
C GLY A 421 6.44 -30.07 -4.52
N SER A 422 6.61 -29.62 -5.77
CA SER A 422 7.10 -30.45 -6.88
C SER A 422 8.53 -31.00 -6.71
N PHE A 423 9.38 -30.34 -5.93
CA PHE A 423 10.74 -30.77 -5.59
C PHE A 423 11.23 -30.12 -4.29
N THR A 424 12.35 -30.60 -3.75
CA THR A 424 12.99 -30.05 -2.54
C THR A 424 13.45 -28.60 -2.78
N GLY A 425 12.79 -27.63 -2.13
CA GLY A 425 13.04 -26.20 -2.34
C GLY A 425 12.01 -25.47 -3.21
N ALA A 426 11.00 -26.18 -3.73
CA ALA A 426 9.87 -25.56 -4.42
C ALA A 426 9.12 -24.61 -3.47
N SER A 427 8.78 -23.41 -3.97
CA SER A 427 7.93 -22.45 -3.27
C SER A 427 6.59 -23.10 -2.86
N LYS A 428 6.10 -22.76 -1.66
CA LYS A 428 4.79 -23.22 -1.16
C LYS A 428 3.61 -22.81 -2.04
N ASN A 429 3.80 -21.81 -2.90
CA ASN A 429 2.76 -21.31 -3.81
C ASN A 429 3.00 -21.72 -5.27
N GLY A 430 4.02 -22.55 -5.54
CA GLY A 430 4.49 -22.83 -6.90
C GLY A 430 5.10 -21.60 -7.58
N LYS A 431 5.40 -21.73 -8.88
CA LYS A 431 5.91 -20.65 -9.73
C LYS A 431 5.35 -20.76 -11.14
N LYS A 432 4.88 -19.65 -11.70
CA LYS A 432 4.45 -19.57 -13.12
C LYS A 432 5.67 -19.62 -14.03
N GLY A 433 5.59 -20.41 -15.10
CA GLY A 433 6.63 -20.51 -16.11
C GLY A 433 6.78 -19.25 -16.97
N LEU A 434 7.93 -19.11 -17.63
CA LEU A 434 8.21 -18.02 -18.57
C LEU A 434 7.30 -18.08 -19.81
N ILE A 435 6.88 -19.28 -20.22
CA ILE A 435 5.90 -19.44 -21.31
C ILE A 435 4.54 -18.86 -20.90
N GLU A 436 4.07 -19.10 -19.68
CA GLU A 436 2.84 -18.45 -19.16
C GLU A 436 2.97 -16.93 -19.13
N GLN A 437 4.16 -16.44 -18.81
CA GLN A 437 4.44 -15.00 -18.73
C GLN A 437 4.53 -14.35 -20.11
N ALA A 438 4.80 -15.13 -21.16
CA ALA A 438 4.86 -14.68 -22.55
C ALA A 438 3.50 -14.72 -23.27
N ASN A 439 2.42 -15.09 -22.57
CA ASN A 439 1.08 -15.20 -23.14
C ASN A 439 0.64 -13.88 -23.80
N GLN A 440 0.02 -13.98 -24.97
CA GLN A 440 -0.34 -12.88 -25.88
C GLN A 440 0.85 -12.05 -26.39
N GLY A 441 2.06 -12.58 -26.26
CA GLY A 441 3.31 -11.91 -26.60
C GLY A 441 4.25 -12.79 -27.42
N THR A 442 5.55 -12.68 -27.13
CA THR A 442 6.62 -13.42 -27.81
C THR A 442 7.57 -14.04 -26.80
N LEU A 443 7.89 -15.32 -27.00
CA LEU A 443 8.97 -16.01 -26.30
C LEU A 443 10.16 -16.16 -27.25
N PHE A 444 11.27 -15.53 -26.88
CA PHE A 444 12.55 -15.65 -27.56
C PHE A 444 13.42 -16.71 -26.87
N LEU A 445 13.78 -17.77 -27.60
CA LEU A 445 14.61 -18.86 -27.15
C LEU A 445 15.99 -18.76 -27.80
N ASP A 446 16.97 -18.20 -27.10
CA ASP A 446 18.35 -18.14 -27.56
C ASP A 446 19.08 -19.46 -27.28
N GLU A 447 20.00 -19.80 -28.19
CA GLU A 447 20.78 -21.04 -28.14
C GLU A 447 19.92 -22.31 -27.98
N ILE A 448 18.82 -22.42 -28.77
CA ILE A 448 17.89 -23.56 -28.70
C ILE A 448 18.56 -24.93 -28.93
N SER A 449 19.74 -24.94 -29.58
CA SER A 449 20.55 -26.14 -29.76
C SER A 449 21.09 -26.76 -28.47
N GLU A 450 21.13 -25.99 -27.37
CA GLU A 450 21.60 -26.48 -26.07
C GLU A 450 20.46 -27.07 -25.20
N MET A 451 19.21 -27.04 -25.69
CA MET A 451 18.08 -27.61 -24.97
C MET A 451 18.18 -29.13 -24.91
N ASP A 452 18.01 -29.69 -23.71
CA ASP A 452 18.05 -31.12 -23.46
C ASP A 452 16.86 -31.88 -24.07
N PRO A 453 16.94 -33.20 -24.27
CA PRO A 453 15.87 -33.96 -24.92
C PRO A 453 14.50 -33.85 -24.25
N LEU A 454 14.44 -33.72 -22.91
CA LEU A 454 13.17 -33.58 -22.19
C LEU A 454 12.55 -32.20 -22.43
N GLY A 455 13.36 -31.13 -22.38
CA GLY A 455 12.94 -29.79 -22.76
C GLY A 455 12.39 -29.73 -24.19
N GLN A 456 13.04 -30.43 -25.13
CA GLN A 456 12.59 -30.51 -26.53
C GLN A 456 11.19 -31.14 -26.66
N VAL A 457 10.91 -32.23 -25.91
CA VAL A 457 9.59 -32.89 -25.91
C VAL A 457 8.50 -31.96 -25.37
N ARG A 458 8.78 -31.24 -24.28
CA ARG A 458 7.79 -30.32 -23.70
C ARG A 458 7.55 -29.12 -24.60
N LEU A 459 8.60 -28.53 -25.17
CA LEU A 459 8.47 -27.41 -26.11
C LEU A 459 7.67 -27.81 -27.35
N LEU A 460 7.87 -29.04 -27.85
CA LEU A 460 7.06 -29.58 -28.95
C LEU A 460 5.56 -29.56 -28.64
N ARG A 461 5.16 -29.91 -27.40
CA ARG A 461 3.74 -29.85 -26.99
C ARG A 461 3.21 -28.42 -26.99
N VAL A 462 4.01 -27.45 -26.53
CA VAL A 462 3.62 -26.03 -26.58
C VAL A 462 3.37 -25.58 -28.01
N LEU A 463 4.27 -25.95 -28.93
CA LEU A 463 4.18 -25.61 -30.35
C LEU A 463 3.08 -26.35 -31.10
N ALA A 464 2.64 -27.51 -30.61
CA ALA A 464 1.64 -28.35 -31.27
C ALA A 464 0.23 -28.13 -30.74
N GLU A 465 0.09 -28.01 -29.43
CA GLU A 465 -1.19 -28.03 -28.72
C GLU A 465 -1.56 -26.67 -28.13
N HIS A 466 -0.65 -25.68 -28.16
CA HIS A 466 -0.85 -24.37 -27.51
C HIS A 466 -1.22 -24.50 -26.03
N THR A 467 -0.64 -25.49 -25.36
CA THR A 467 -0.83 -25.72 -23.93
C THR A 467 0.50 -26.02 -23.23
N ILE A 468 0.51 -25.79 -21.92
CA ILE A 468 1.61 -26.20 -21.04
C ILE A 468 1.07 -26.99 -19.84
N VAL A 469 1.97 -27.74 -19.22
CA VAL A 469 1.76 -28.39 -17.92
C VAL A 469 2.98 -28.07 -17.05
N ARG A 470 2.72 -27.58 -15.82
CA ARG A 470 3.79 -27.24 -14.87
C ARG A 470 4.50 -28.50 -14.39
N VAL A 471 5.75 -28.37 -13.96
CA VAL A 471 6.50 -29.48 -13.36
C VAL A 471 5.78 -29.93 -12.07
N GLY A 472 5.43 -31.22 -12.00
CA GLY A 472 4.72 -31.81 -10.86
C GLY A 472 3.24 -31.48 -10.78
N ASP A 473 2.65 -30.97 -11.86
CA ASP A 473 1.22 -30.66 -11.99
C ASP A 473 0.61 -31.52 -13.11
N ASP A 474 -0.71 -31.70 -13.10
CA ASP A 474 -1.48 -32.33 -14.18
C ASP A 474 -2.42 -31.34 -14.88
N LYS A 475 -2.49 -30.09 -14.37
CA LYS A 475 -3.30 -29.04 -14.96
C LYS A 475 -2.74 -28.57 -16.30
N VAL A 476 -3.54 -28.75 -17.35
CA VAL A 476 -3.30 -28.20 -18.69
C VAL A 476 -3.69 -26.72 -18.71
N ILE A 477 -2.78 -25.86 -19.14
CA ILE A 477 -2.96 -24.41 -19.21
C ILE A 477 -2.85 -23.98 -20.69
N PRO A 478 -3.90 -23.41 -21.30
CA PRO A 478 -3.81 -22.87 -22.65
C PRO A 478 -2.91 -21.63 -22.68
N VAL A 479 -2.07 -21.53 -23.71
CA VAL A 479 -1.14 -20.41 -23.94
C VAL A 479 -1.14 -20.01 -25.41
N ASP A 480 -1.22 -18.71 -25.66
CA ASP A 480 -1.06 -18.10 -26.99
C ASP A 480 0.25 -17.33 -27.01
N VAL A 481 1.30 -17.92 -27.57
CA VAL A 481 2.65 -17.35 -27.54
C VAL A 481 3.29 -17.50 -28.91
N ARG A 482 3.80 -16.39 -29.46
CA ARG A 482 4.65 -16.42 -30.64
C ARG A 482 6.05 -16.88 -30.28
N ILE A 483 6.62 -17.83 -31.03
CA ILE A 483 7.97 -18.35 -30.76
C ILE A 483 8.98 -17.79 -31.77
N ILE A 484 10.07 -17.21 -31.25
CA ILE A 484 11.27 -16.89 -32.02
C ILE A 484 12.42 -17.69 -31.41
N ALA A 485 12.99 -18.62 -32.15
CA ALA A 485 14.14 -19.40 -31.70
C ALA A 485 15.41 -18.92 -32.39
N ALA A 486 16.55 -19.01 -31.71
CA ALA A 486 17.86 -18.68 -32.26
C ALA A 486 18.87 -19.81 -32.05
N SER A 487 19.71 -20.07 -33.05
CA SER A 487 20.84 -20.99 -32.93
C SER A 487 22.06 -20.51 -33.72
N ASN A 488 23.23 -20.75 -33.16
CA ASN A 488 24.53 -20.64 -33.83
C ASN A 488 24.97 -21.95 -34.49
N LYS A 489 24.34 -23.09 -34.15
CA LYS A 489 24.60 -24.40 -34.72
C LYS A 489 23.60 -24.72 -35.82
N ASN A 490 24.00 -25.56 -36.76
CA ASN A 490 23.07 -26.04 -37.79
C ASN A 490 22.16 -27.11 -37.18
N LEU A 491 20.91 -26.74 -36.87
CA LEU A 491 19.96 -27.66 -36.24
C LEU A 491 19.68 -28.90 -37.10
N LYS A 492 19.67 -28.79 -38.43
CA LYS A 492 19.46 -29.92 -39.34
C LYS A 492 20.57 -30.98 -39.18
N LYS A 493 21.82 -30.56 -39.04
CA LYS A 493 22.93 -31.48 -38.73
C LYS A 493 22.77 -32.13 -37.36
N LEU A 494 22.28 -31.39 -36.35
CA LEU A 494 22.02 -31.96 -35.03
C LEU A 494 20.88 -32.99 -35.04
N VAL A 495 19.91 -32.86 -35.96
CA VAL A 495 18.89 -33.88 -36.22
C VAL A 495 19.52 -35.13 -36.82
N GLU A 496 20.37 -34.99 -37.84
CA GLU A 496 21.11 -36.11 -38.45
C GLU A 496 22.01 -36.84 -37.44
N GLU A 497 22.56 -36.10 -36.46
CA GLU A 497 23.37 -36.65 -35.35
C GLU A 497 22.53 -37.21 -34.18
N GLY A 498 21.20 -37.14 -34.23
CA GLY A 498 20.30 -37.61 -33.16
C GLY A 498 20.30 -36.76 -31.88
N LYS A 499 20.90 -35.56 -31.91
CA LYS A 499 20.99 -34.62 -30.78
C LYS A 499 19.81 -33.65 -30.70
N PHE A 500 19.07 -33.48 -31.78
CA PHE A 500 17.89 -32.62 -31.85
C PHE A 500 16.74 -33.38 -32.51
N ARG A 501 15.52 -33.22 -32.01
CA ARG A 501 14.37 -33.94 -32.57
C ARG A 501 13.93 -33.37 -33.90
N GLU A 502 13.66 -34.26 -34.85
CA GLU A 502 13.19 -33.91 -36.19
C GLU A 502 11.83 -33.20 -36.17
N ASP A 503 10.89 -33.69 -35.36
CA ASP A 503 9.55 -33.12 -35.20
C ASP A 503 9.58 -31.65 -34.70
N LEU A 504 10.43 -31.37 -33.73
CA LEU A 504 10.63 -30.03 -33.18
C LEU A 504 11.29 -29.10 -34.21
N TYR A 505 12.29 -29.60 -34.94
CA TYR A 505 12.97 -28.83 -35.99
C TYR A 505 11.99 -28.30 -37.03
N TYR A 506 11.11 -29.15 -37.57
CA TYR A 506 10.14 -28.71 -38.58
C TYR A 506 9.12 -27.70 -38.05
N ARG A 507 8.72 -27.78 -36.76
CA ARG A 507 7.81 -26.80 -36.14
C ARG A 507 8.46 -25.45 -35.83
N LEU A 508 9.75 -25.45 -35.51
CA LEU A 508 10.50 -24.21 -35.30
C LEU A 508 10.88 -23.55 -36.62
N ASN A 509 11.26 -24.35 -37.62
CA ASN A 509 11.79 -23.89 -38.90
C ASN A 509 10.69 -23.62 -39.94
N VAL A 510 9.64 -22.87 -39.55
CA VAL A 510 8.60 -22.42 -40.49
C VAL A 510 9.09 -21.24 -41.31
N LEU A 511 9.67 -20.23 -40.64
CA LEU A 511 10.33 -19.09 -41.27
C LEU A 511 11.80 -19.05 -40.82
N MET A 512 12.73 -19.28 -41.73
CA MET A 512 14.17 -19.23 -41.42
C MET A 512 14.77 -17.89 -41.83
N LEU A 513 15.35 -17.17 -40.87
CA LEU A 513 16.15 -15.97 -41.15
C LEU A 513 17.63 -16.26 -40.89
N LYS A 514 18.42 -16.29 -41.96
CA LYS A 514 19.88 -16.37 -41.85
C LYS A 514 20.46 -14.97 -41.64
N ILE A 515 21.10 -14.75 -40.50
CA ILE A 515 21.79 -13.49 -40.19
C ILE A 515 23.26 -13.63 -40.62
N PRO A 516 23.74 -12.82 -41.59
CA PRO A 516 25.07 -12.96 -42.16
C PRO A 516 26.16 -12.67 -41.13
N ALA A 517 27.31 -13.33 -41.24
CA ALA A 517 28.49 -13.01 -40.42
C ALA A 517 29.05 -11.63 -40.80
N LEU A 518 29.77 -10.96 -39.91
CA LEU A 518 30.28 -9.61 -40.12
C LEU A 518 31.21 -9.53 -41.36
N ARG A 519 32.04 -10.56 -41.58
CA ARG A 519 32.88 -10.70 -42.78
C ARG A 519 32.11 -10.82 -44.10
N GLU A 520 30.82 -11.16 -44.05
CA GLU A 520 29.93 -11.23 -45.22
C GLU A 520 29.17 -9.90 -45.46
N ARG A 521 29.36 -8.91 -44.59
CA ARG A 521 28.67 -7.60 -44.61
C ARG A 521 29.62 -6.51 -45.13
N LYS A 522 29.83 -6.47 -46.46
CA LYS A 522 30.76 -5.52 -47.10
C LYS A 522 30.47 -4.07 -46.68
N GLY A 523 31.47 -3.38 -46.14
CA GLY A 523 31.38 -1.98 -45.71
C GLY A 523 30.80 -1.75 -44.31
N ASP A 524 30.11 -2.73 -43.71
CA ASP A 524 29.48 -2.54 -42.39
C ASP A 524 30.51 -2.50 -41.25
N VAL A 525 31.68 -3.12 -41.42
CA VAL A 525 32.77 -3.08 -40.42
C VAL A 525 33.20 -1.64 -40.15
N VAL A 526 33.47 -0.86 -41.21
CA VAL A 526 33.89 0.55 -41.10
C VAL A 526 32.85 1.35 -40.33
N ARG A 527 31.58 1.25 -40.74
CA ARG A 527 30.49 1.99 -40.11
C ARG A 527 30.27 1.62 -38.64
N LEU A 528 30.35 0.32 -38.32
CA LEU A 528 30.25 -0.15 -36.94
C LEU A 528 31.43 0.33 -36.10
N THR A 529 32.64 0.33 -36.66
CA THR A 529 33.85 0.86 -35.99
C THR A 529 33.66 2.34 -35.66
N GLU A 530 33.28 3.17 -36.64
CA GLU A 530 33.01 4.60 -36.41
C GLU A 530 31.97 4.83 -35.32
N TYR A 531 30.85 4.10 -35.39
CA TYR A 531 29.79 4.17 -34.38
C TYR A 531 30.31 3.82 -32.98
N TYR A 532 31.01 2.70 -32.82
CA TYR A 532 31.48 2.26 -31.51
C TYR A 532 32.61 3.15 -30.97
N LEU A 533 33.52 3.65 -31.81
CA LEU A 533 34.54 4.60 -31.39
C LEU A 533 33.92 5.91 -30.89
N HIS A 534 32.90 6.43 -31.57
CA HIS A 534 32.16 7.59 -31.09
C HIS A 534 31.45 7.29 -29.77
N HIS A 535 30.68 6.20 -29.72
CA HIS A 535 29.91 5.80 -28.54
C HIS A 535 30.78 5.63 -27.29
N PHE A 536 31.90 4.90 -27.40
CA PHE A 536 32.82 4.72 -26.28
C PHE A 536 33.64 5.98 -26.01
N GLY A 537 33.86 6.83 -27.02
CA GLY A 537 34.51 8.11 -26.85
C GLY A 537 33.69 9.06 -25.97
N ASP A 538 32.38 9.15 -26.21
CA ASP A 538 31.44 9.92 -25.36
C ASP A 538 31.45 9.41 -23.91
N LEU A 539 31.36 8.08 -23.73
CA LEU A 539 31.32 7.45 -22.41
C LEU A 539 32.61 7.67 -21.61
N ASN A 540 33.76 7.63 -22.26
CA ASN A 540 35.07 7.78 -21.60
C ASN A 540 35.62 9.22 -21.67
N LYS A 541 34.86 10.16 -22.26
CA LYS A 541 35.29 11.54 -22.55
C LYS A 541 36.62 11.60 -23.30
N LYS A 542 36.82 10.68 -24.23
CA LYS A 542 38.08 10.46 -24.94
C LYS A 542 37.82 10.00 -26.36
N HIS A 543 37.87 10.93 -27.30
CA HIS A 543 37.67 10.63 -28.71
C HIS A 543 38.98 10.23 -29.38
N ILE A 544 38.94 9.11 -30.11
CA ILE A 544 40.04 8.66 -30.96
C ILE A 544 39.55 8.53 -32.40
N GLU A 545 40.45 8.76 -33.34
CA GLU A 545 40.25 8.65 -34.78
C GLU A 545 41.28 7.66 -35.32
N LEU A 546 40.85 6.76 -36.20
CA LEU A 546 41.76 5.81 -36.86
C LEU A 546 42.30 6.45 -38.14
N THR A 547 43.57 6.20 -38.46
CA THR A 547 44.08 6.48 -39.81
C THR A 547 43.38 5.61 -40.86
N GLU A 548 43.39 6.02 -42.13
CA GLU A 548 42.79 5.22 -43.22
C GLU A 548 43.36 3.79 -43.27
N ASP A 549 44.68 3.65 -43.14
CA ASP A 549 45.37 2.35 -43.08
C ASP A 549 44.94 1.51 -41.87
N ALA A 550 44.66 2.13 -40.73
CA ALA A 550 44.17 1.45 -39.53
C ALA A 550 42.73 0.97 -39.71
N MET A 551 41.88 1.79 -40.34
CA MET A 551 40.51 1.42 -40.69
C MET A 551 40.47 0.27 -41.70
N GLN A 552 41.40 0.26 -42.67
CA GLN A 552 41.53 -0.86 -43.62
C GLN A 552 41.91 -2.16 -42.89
N ALA A 553 42.87 -2.11 -41.96
CA ALA A 553 43.23 -3.29 -41.15
C ALA A 553 42.04 -3.82 -40.34
N MET A 554 41.19 -2.94 -39.80
CA MET A 554 39.94 -3.31 -39.15
C MET A 554 38.97 -3.97 -40.14
N ALA A 555 38.82 -3.44 -41.35
CA ALA A 555 37.90 -3.95 -42.36
C ALA A 555 38.29 -5.34 -42.92
N GLU A 556 39.60 -5.62 -43.01
CA GLU A 556 40.14 -6.90 -43.52
C GLU A 556 40.18 -8.01 -42.45
N TYR A 557 40.10 -7.65 -41.17
CA TYR A 557 40.17 -8.62 -40.09
C TYR A 557 38.95 -9.58 -40.12
N PRO A 558 39.12 -10.89 -39.85
CA PRO A 558 38.04 -11.87 -40.03
C PRO A 558 36.82 -11.71 -39.11
N TRP A 559 37.01 -11.08 -37.94
CA TRP A 559 36.00 -10.91 -36.89
C TRP A 559 35.16 -12.17 -36.63
N THR A 560 35.80 -13.25 -36.21
CA THR A 560 35.15 -14.55 -35.92
C THR A 560 34.10 -14.45 -34.80
N GLY A 561 34.27 -13.52 -33.86
CA GLY A 561 33.27 -13.17 -32.83
C GLY A 561 32.27 -12.09 -33.27
N ASN A 562 32.25 -11.75 -34.56
CA ASN A 562 31.32 -10.83 -35.21
C ASN A 562 31.26 -9.45 -34.50
N VAL A 563 30.08 -8.84 -34.43
CA VAL A 563 29.88 -7.49 -33.88
C VAL A 563 30.26 -7.43 -32.40
N ARG A 564 30.07 -8.53 -31.65
CA ARG A 564 30.48 -8.59 -30.23
C ARG A 564 32.00 -8.41 -30.08
N GLN A 565 32.79 -9.08 -30.92
CA GLN A 565 34.25 -8.92 -30.91
C GLN A 565 34.67 -7.52 -31.34
N LEU A 566 34.08 -7.01 -32.44
CA LEU A 566 34.38 -5.66 -32.94
C LEU A 566 34.09 -4.59 -31.88
N ARG A 567 32.92 -4.65 -31.22
CA ARG A 567 32.52 -3.73 -30.16
C ARG A 567 33.51 -3.73 -29.00
N ASN A 568 33.85 -4.90 -28.49
CA ASN A 568 34.80 -5.04 -27.36
C ASN A 568 36.19 -4.53 -27.74
N PHE A 569 36.60 -4.73 -28.99
CA PHE A 569 37.87 -4.22 -29.49
C PHE A 569 37.88 -2.69 -29.61
N CYS A 570 36.80 -2.08 -30.13
CA CYS A 570 36.68 -0.63 -30.18
C CYS A 570 36.70 0.02 -28.79
N GLU A 571 36.00 -0.58 -27.82
CA GLU A 571 36.05 -0.16 -26.41
C GLU A 571 37.49 -0.19 -25.86
N ARG A 572 38.19 -1.31 -26.07
CA ARG A 572 39.60 -1.47 -25.69
C ARG A 572 40.48 -0.40 -26.34
N LEU A 573 40.31 -0.14 -27.63
CA LEU A 573 41.09 0.87 -28.35
C LEU A 573 40.91 2.26 -27.72
N VAL A 574 39.67 2.68 -27.44
CA VAL A 574 39.39 3.98 -26.80
C VAL A 574 40.10 4.07 -25.44
N ILE A 575 40.05 3.00 -24.64
CA ILE A 575 40.64 2.99 -23.29
C ILE A 575 42.18 3.07 -23.36
N ILE A 576 42.83 2.24 -24.17
CA ILE A 576 44.30 2.07 -24.15
C ILE A 576 45.04 3.14 -24.98
N SER A 577 44.41 3.71 -26.01
CA SER A 577 45.10 4.66 -26.92
C SER A 577 45.58 5.91 -26.18
N MET A 578 46.86 6.25 -26.22
CA MET A 578 47.37 7.46 -25.55
C MET A 578 47.25 8.73 -26.40
N THR A 579 47.00 8.54 -27.70
CA THR A 579 46.90 9.61 -28.71
C THR A 579 45.49 9.72 -29.26
N ARG A 580 45.15 10.89 -29.82
CA ARG A 580 43.87 11.11 -30.50
C ARG A 580 43.82 10.41 -31.87
N ILE A 581 44.93 10.35 -32.59
CA ILE A 581 45.04 9.64 -33.86
C ILE A 581 45.74 8.31 -33.59
N VAL A 582 45.12 7.21 -34.01
CA VAL A 582 45.60 5.84 -33.83
C VAL A 582 45.98 5.27 -35.18
N ASP A 583 47.24 4.85 -35.31
CA ASP A 583 47.80 4.32 -36.55
C ASP A 583 47.59 2.80 -36.71
N ARG A 584 47.94 2.31 -37.90
CA ARG A 584 47.80 0.90 -38.27
C ARG A 584 48.65 0.00 -37.39
N GLU A 585 49.89 0.39 -37.07
CA GLU A 585 50.81 -0.42 -36.28
C GLU A 585 50.24 -0.69 -34.88
N PHE A 586 49.65 0.33 -34.25
CA PHE A 586 49.00 0.18 -32.96
C PHE A 586 47.78 -0.74 -33.03
N VAL A 587 46.91 -0.57 -34.03
CA VAL A 587 45.73 -1.43 -34.22
C VAL A 587 46.14 -2.88 -34.45
N VAL A 588 47.09 -3.15 -35.35
CA VAL A 588 47.57 -4.52 -35.63
C VAL A 588 48.22 -5.13 -34.39
N ARG A 589 49.01 -4.36 -33.64
CA ARG A 589 49.58 -4.83 -32.37
C ARG A 589 48.48 -5.21 -31.39
N GLN A 590 47.44 -4.39 -31.23
CA GLN A 590 46.34 -4.70 -30.33
C GLN A 590 45.49 -5.90 -30.80
N LEU A 591 45.31 -6.08 -32.11
CA LEU A 591 44.67 -7.26 -32.68
C LEU A 591 45.46 -8.53 -32.35
N ASN A 592 46.80 -8.48 -32.36
CA ASN A 592 47.69 -9.61 -32.09
C ASN A 592 47.95 -9.87 -30.58
N ASP A 593 48.04 -8.84 -29.74
CA ASP A 593 48.23 -8.94 -28.26
C ASP A 593 47.02 -9.54 -27.55
N SER A 594 45.86 -9.35 -28.15
CA SER A 594 44.63 -10.00 -27.74
C SER A 594 44.66 -11.37 -28.41
N PHE A 595 44.72 -12.51 -27.69
CA PHE A 595 44.73 -13.89 -28.23
C PHE A 595 43.58 -14.20 -29.24
N PHE A 596 43.61 -13.59 -30.41
CA PHE A 596 42.66 -13.65 -31.51
C PHE A 596 43.50 -13.85 -32.77
N ASP A 597 43.28 -14.98 -33.46
CA ASP A 597 44.02 -15.51 -34.62
C ASP A 597 45.10 -14.60 -35.25
N SER A 598 46.34 -15.09 -35.21
CA SER A 598 47.55 -14.38 -35.69
C SER A 598 47.40 -13.88 -37.13
N VAL A 599 47.52 -12.56 -37.33
CA VAL A 599 47.69 -11.98 -38.65
C VAL A 599 49.11 -12.30 -39.14
N LYS A 600 49.25 -13.08 -40.21
CA LYS A 600 50.56 -13.29 -40.86
C LYS A 600 50.94 -12.02 -41.62
N ASP A 601 51.99 -11.36 -41.14
CA ASP A 601 52.68 -10.31 -41.89
C ASP A 601 53.14 -10.87 -43.24
N SER A 602 52.59 -10.31 -44.32
CA SER A 602 52.98 -10.63 -45.69
C SER A 602 53.99 -9.60 -46.20
N SER A 603 55.09 -9.41 -45.48
CA SER A 603 56.25 -8.66 -45.98
C SER A 603 57.49 -8.81 -45.08
N ALA A 604 58.11 -9.99 -45.10
CA ALA A 604 59.55 -10.13 -44.82
C ALA A 604 60.08 -11.40 -45.49
N GLY A 605 61.17 -11.24 -46.24
CA GLY A 605 61.64 -12.18 -47.25
C GLY A 605 62.20 -13.51 -46.76
N MET A 606 62.38 -14.38 -47.76
CA MET A 606 63.01 -15.69 -47.71
C MET A 606 64.33 -15.71 -46.91
N VAL A 607 64.42 -16.56 -45.89
CA VAL A 607 65.63 -17.34 -45.59
C VAL A 607 65.23 -18.73 -45.13
N GLN A 608 65.52 -19.74 -45.96
CA GLN A 608 65.60 -21.12 -45.52
C GLN A 608 66.88 -21.31 -44.70
N LYS A 609 66.80 -21.93 -43.51
CA LYS A 609 67.73 -23.01 -43.14
C LYS A 609 67.22 -23.90 -42.02
N ASN A 610 67.58 -25.17 -42.22
CA ASN A 610 67.19 -26.41 -41.57
C ASN A 610 67.69 -26.57 -40.10
N PRO A 611 67.17 -27.57 -39.37
CA PRO A 611 67.37 -27.76 -37.94
C PRO A 611 68.73 -28.40 -37.66
N LYS A 612 69.51 -27.80 -36.75
CA LYS A 612 70.58 -28.44 -35.94
C LYS A 612 71.32 -27.33 -35.17
N GLN A 613 70.95 -27.17 -33.90
CA GLN A 613 71.80 -26.64 -32.83
C GLN A 613 71.16 -27.08 -31.50
N ALA A 614 71.14 -28.39 -31.31
CA ALA A 614 71.34 -28.98 -30.00
C ALA A 614 72.85 -29.22 -29.87
N GLU A 615 73.38 -29.13 -28.64
CA GLU A 615 74.78 -29.27 -28.20
C GLU A 615 75.45 -27.96 -27.80
N GLN A 616 75.11 -27.49 -26.58
CA GLN A 616 76.10 -27.20 -25.55
C GLN A 616 75.38 -27.04 -24.20
N MET A 617 75.92 -27.73 -23.18
CA MET A 617 75.51 -27.80 -21.76
C MET A 617 74.44 -28.85 -21.39
N GLU A 618 74.76 -30.12 -21.64
CA GLU A 618 74.61 -31.17 -20.62
C GLU A 618 75.88 -31.21 -19.78
N ALA A 619 75.77 -31.00 -18.47
CA ALA A 619 76.68 -31.54 -17.48
C ALA A 619 75.91 -31.71 -16.16
N GLU A 620 75.98 -32.93 -15.62
CA GLU A 620 75.58 -33.38 -14.28
C GLU A 620 74.13 -33.89 -14.08
N LEU A 621 73.99 -35.20 -14.22
CA LEU A 621 73.04 -36.07 -13.52
C LEU A 621 73.88 -37.12 -12.75
N PRO A 622 73.47 -37.59 -11.56
CA PRO A 622 72.71 -38.85 -11.54
C PRO A 622 71.71 -39.08 -10.39
N GLU A 623 70.63 -39.79 -10.76
CA GLU A 623 70.01 -40.98 -10.14
C GLU A 623 69.45 -41.06 -8.69
N THR A 624 68.34 -41.82 -8.66
CA THR A 624 67.86 -42.83 -7.68
C THR A 624 66.69 -42.50 -6.73
N LYS A 625 65.78 -43.48 -6.70
CA LYS A 625 64.63 -43.65 -5.81
C LYS A 625 65.06 -44.16 -4.42
N ALA A 626 64.20 -43.84 -3.45
CA ALA A 626 63.90 -44.58 -2.22
C ALA A 626 64.88 -44.47 -1.02
N VAL A 627 64.43 -43.77 0.03
CA VAL A 627 64.52 -44.27 1.42
C VAL A 627 63.26 -43.85 2.17
N GLU A 628 62.55 -44.87 2.68
CA GLU A 628 61.49 -44.79 3.67
C GLU A 628 62.11 -44.93 5.07
N ARG A 629 61.47 -44.31 6.10
CA ARG A 629 61.69 -44.51 7.55
C ARG A 629 62.94 -43.78 8.10
N LYS A 630 62.90 -43.18 9.30
CA LYS A 630 62.48 -43.80 10.56
C LYS A 630 62.56 -42.72 11.67
N TRP A 631 61.61 -42.67 12.60
CA TRP A 631 61.82 -42.84 14.06
C TRP A 631 60.52 -42.47 14.79
N SER A 632 59.88 -43.53 15.26
CA SER A 632 58.79 -43.59 16.23
C SER A 632 59.32 -43.49 17.67
N GLU A 633 58.37 -43.32 18.60
CA GLU A 633 58.43 -43.54 20.06
C GLU A 633 58.67 -42.32 20.97
N THR A 634 57.60 -41.86 21.63
CA THR A 634 57.43 -42.21 23.06
C THR A 634 55.95 -42.53 23.35
N LYS A 635 55.72 -43.83 23.54
CA LYS A 635 54.74 -44.54 24.37
C LYS A 635 54.32 -43.78 25.64
N GLN A 636 53.25 -44.06 26.38
CA GLN A 636 52.17 -45.06 26.42
C GLN A 636 51.29 -44.62 27.60
N SER A 637 49.98 -44.83 27.52
CA SER A 637 49.30 -45.91 28.27
C SER A 637 47.81 -45.80 27.97
N GLU A 638 47.24 -46.67 27.12
CA GLU A 638 46.85 -48.08 27.37
C GLU A 638 45.62 -48.18 28.30
N THR A 639 44.56 -48.95 28.02
CA THR A 639 44.47 -50.20 27.24
C THR A 639 43.00 -50.61 26.93
N LYS A 640 42.86 -51.42 25.87
CA LYS A 640 42.04 -52.66 25.70
C LYS A 640 40.52 -52.65 25.42
N GLN A 641 40.24 -53.22 24.24
CA GLN A 641 39.47 -54.46 23.92
C GLN A 641 37.94 -54.42 23.67
N LEU A 642 37.62 -54.81 22.42
CA LEU A 642 36.70 -55.85 21.94
C LEU A 642 35.22 -55.87 22.39
N GLU A 643 34.36 -55.74 21.38
CA GLU A 643 33.14 -56.50 21.05
C GLU A 643 32.02 -56.77 22.08
N THR A 644 30.79 -56.66 21.55
CA THR A 644 29.50 -57.21 22.03
C THR A 644 28.91 -56.66 23.33
N GLU A 645 27.71 -56.05 23.24
CA GLU A 645 26.45 -56.55 23.84
C GLU A 645 25.36 -55.46 23.88
N GLU A 646 24.13 -55.89 23.60
CA GLU A 646 22.88 -55.23 23.97
C GLU A 646 22.80 -55.07 25.50
N HIS A 647 22.21 -53.97 26.02
CA HIS A 647 21.31 -54.02 27.19
C HIS A 647 20.65 -52.66 27.49
N VAL A 648 19.36 -52.57 27.12
CA VAL A 648 18.18 -52.36 28.00
C VAL A 648 18.30 -51.51 29.29
N VAL A 649 17.61 -50.35 29.28
CA VAL A 649 16.55 -49.79 30.19
C VAL A 649 16.87 -49.55 31.69
N PRO A 650 16.39 -48.44 32.31
CA PRO A 650 15.12 -48.50 33.05
C PRO A 650 14.19 -47.28 32.86
N GLN A 651 12.92 -47.53 32.53
CA GLN A 651 11.77 -46.82 33.11
C GLN A 651 11.32 -47.59 34.38
N PRO A 652 10.34 -47.19 35.23
CA PRO A 652 9.31 -46.13 35.14
C PRO A 652 9.11 -45.40 36.52
N PRO A 653 8.00 -44.67 36.90
CA PRO A 653 6.57 -45.07 36.82
C PRO A 653 5.58 -44.00 36.26
N TYR A 654 4.48 -44.50 35.66
CA TYR A 654 3.04 -44.12 35.78
C TYR A 654 2.66 -42.68 36.25
N HIS A 655 1.65 -41.95 35.76
CA HIS A 655 0.30 -42.32 35.27
C HIS A 655 -0.32 -41.18 34.43
N SER A 656 -1.29 -41.56 33.59
CA SER A 656 -2.21 -40.71 32.82
C SER A 656 -3.04 -39.72 33.64
N VAL A 657 -3.06 -38.45 33.24
CA VAL A 657 -4.27 -37.59 33.18
C VAL A 657 -3.99 -36.52 32.13
N PHE A 658 -4.60 -36.58 30.94
CA PHE A 658 -5.22 -35.45 30.24
C PHE A 658 -6.10 -36.00 29.12
N SER A 659 -7.37 -35.64 29.19
CA SER A 659 -8.47 -36.10 28.36
C SER A 659 -8.37 -35.59 26.93
N LYS A 660 -9.00 -36.34 26.01
CA LYS A 660 -9.28 -35.97 24.62
C LYS A 660 -9.91 -34.56 24.49
N ALA A 661 -9.08 -33.53 24.36
CA ALA A 661 -9.36 -32.25 23.70
C ALA A 661 -8.11 -31.34 23.61
N ASP A 662 -6.89 -31.88 23.58
CA ASP A 662 -5.67 -31.05 23.49
C ASP A 662 -5.42 -30.61 22.05
N SER A 663 -5.86 -29.42 21.68
CA SER A 663 -5.37 -28.81 20.45
C SER A 663 -3.92 -28.35 20.67
N GLU A 664 -3.10 -28.39 19.61
CA GLU A 664 -1.72 -27.89 19.65
C GLU A 664 -1.62 -26.45 20.19
N TYR A 665 -2.70 -25.66 20.01
CA TYR A 665 -2.85 -24.32 20.54
C TYR A 665 -2.84 -24.27 22.08
N ASP A 666 -3.56 -25.18 22.74
CA ASP A 666 -3.69 -25.18 24.21
C ASP A 666 -2.36 -25.54 24.89
N ARG A 667 -1.58 -26.44 24.27
CA ARG A 667 -0.23 -26.79 24.73
C ARG A 667 0.74 -25.62 24.63
N ILE A 668 0.62 -24.82 23.57
CA ILE A 668 1.45 -23.64 23.38
C ILE A 668 1.09 -22.56 24.39
N LEU A 669 -0.20 -22.34 24.66
CA LEU A 669 -0.66 -21.38 25.68
C LEU A 669 -0.26 -21.79 27.09
N ASP A 670 -0.40 -23.06 27.46
CA ASP A 670 0.03 -23.57 28.78
C ASP A 670 1.55 -23.41 28.96
N ALA A 671 2.35 -23.75 27.95
CA ALA A 671 3.79 -23.56 28.00
C ALA A 671 4.20 -22.08 28.10
N LEU A 672 3.50 -21.16 27.40
CA LEU A 672 3.73 -19.72 27.50
C LEU A 672 3.33 -19.17 28.87
N ASN A 673 2.23 -19.65 29.45
CA ASN A 673 1.78 -19.26 30.78
C ASN A 673 2.75 -19.73 31.88
N ARG A 674 3.21 -20.99 31.82
CA ARG A 674 4.22 -21.55 32.75
C ARG A 674 5.59 -20.88 32.62
N ALA A 675 5.91 -20.40 31.44
CA ALA A 675 7.14 -19.65 31.18
C ALA A 675 7.00 -18.13 31.44
N HIS A 676 5.84 -17.67 31.95
CA HIS A 676 5.55 -16.24 32.16
C HIS A 676 5.87 -15.36 30.93
N GLY A 677 5.52 -15.84 29.73
CA GLY A 677 5.79 -15.12 28.47
C GLY A 677 7.20 -15.35 27.88
N ASN A 678 8.11 -16.02 28.60
CA ASN A 678 9.45 -16.30 28.09
C ASN A 678 9.44 -17.41 27.03
N ARG A 679 9.53 -16.99 25.76
CA ARG A 679 9.48 -17.89 24.59
C ARG A 679 10.63 -18.90 24.53
N GLY A 680 11.74 -18.66 25.23
CA GLY A 680 12.83 -19.64 25.30
C GLY A 680 12.49 -20.81 26.21
N THR A 681 12.09 -20.48 27.42
CA THR A 681 11.68 -21.46 28.41
C THR A 681 10.41 -22.20 27.96
N ALA A 682 9.47 -21.51 27.30
CA ALA A 682 8.30 -22.14 26.69
C ALA A 682 8.68 -23.14 25.57
N ALA A 683 9.70 -22.83 24.78
CA ALA A 683 10.18 -23.73 23.72
C ALA A 683 10.88 -24.97 24.30
N GLU A 684 11.63 -24.81 25.40
CA GLU A 684 12.23 -25.90 26.16
C GLU A 684 11.18 -26.81 26.81
N ILE A 685 10.14 -26.23 27.44
CA ILE A 685 9.00 -26.97 28.01
C ILE A 685 8.29 -27.83 26.94
N LEU A 686 8.22 -27.32 25.71
CA LEU A 686 7.61 -28.00 24.57
C LEU A 686 8.56 -28.93 23.80
N GLY A 687 9.85 -28.96 24.14
CA GLY A 687 10.86 -29.76 23.43
C GLY A 687 11.07 -29.35 21.96
N ILE A 688 10.86 -28.08 21.62
CA ILE A 688 11.00 -27.55 20.25
C ILE A 688 11.96 -26.36 20.21
N SER A 689 12.47 -26.01 19.03
CA SER A 689 13.27 -24.79 18.87
C SER A 689 12.42 -23.52 19.01
N LYS A 690 13.01 -22.42 19.52
CA LYS A 690 12.36 -21.08 19.57
C LYS A 690 11.74 -20.68 18.23
N THR A 691 12.41 -20.99 17.12
CA THR A 691 11.93 -20.69 15.76
C THR A 691 10.69 -21.50 15.37
N SER A 692 10.60 -22.76 15.83
CA SER A 692 9.40 -23.59 15.66
C SER A 692 8.24 -23.09 16.52
N LEU A 693 8.49 -22.68 17.77
CA LEU A 693 7.47 -22.08 18.62
C LEU A 693 6.89 -20.81 17.99
N TRP A 694 7.75 -19.90 17.49
CA TRP A 694 7.30 -18.66 16.83
C TRP A 694 6.42 -18.93 15.59
N ARG A 695 6.80 -19.90 14.75
CA ARG A 695 5.99 -20.30 13.58
C ARG A 695 4.63 -20.86 13.98
N ARG A 696 4.56 -21.62 15.07
CA ARG A 696 3.32 -22.22 15.58
C ARG A 696 2.43 -21.17 16.26
N MET A 697 2.99 -20.25 17.04
CA MET A 697 2.25 -19.10 17.60
C MET A 697 1.62 -18.25 16.49
N LYS A 698 2.35 -18.00 15.39
CA LYS A 698 1.83 -17.28 14.22
C LYS A 698 0.74 -18.05 13.48
N LYS A 699 0.84 -19.38 13.39
CA LYS A 699 -0.17 -20.25 12.77
C LYS A 699 -1.51 -20.18 13.51
N PHE A 700 -1.50 -20.07 14.84
CA PHE A 700 -2.72 -20.01 15.65
C PHE A 700 -3.09 -18.59 16.12
N ASN A 701 -2.45 -17.55 15.55
CA ASN A 701 -2.73 -16.16 15.84
C ASN A 701 -2.61 -15.78 17.35
N ILE A 702 -1.70 -16.43 18.07
CA ILE A 702 -1.38 -16.12 19.47
C ILE A 702 -0.62 -14.79 19.48
N SER A 703 -1.22 -13.75 20.07
CA SER A 703 -0.71 -12.37 20.00
C SER A 703 0.69 -12.23 20.62
N GLU A 704 1.49 -11.28 20.11
CA GLU A 704 2.84 -10.99 20.61
C GLU A 704 2.90 -10.37 22.02
N LYS A 705 1.75 -10.20 22.70
CA LYS A 705 1.60 -9.55 24.02
C LYS A 705 1.57 -10.51 25.22
N TYR A 706 2.13 -11.71 25.08
CA TYR A 706 2.49 -12.59 26.20
C TYR A 706 3.98 -12.55 26.48
#